data_AF-A0A1L7U890-F1
#
_entry.id   AF-A0A1L7U890-F1
#
_cell.length_a   1.000
_cell.length_b   1.000
_cell.length_c   1.000
_cell.angle_alpha   90.00
_cell.angle_beta   90.00
_cell.angle_gamma   90.00
#
_symmetry.space_group_name_H-M   'P 1'
#
loop_
_entity.id
_entity.type
_entity.pdbx_description
1 polymer ?
#
loop_
_entity_poly.entity_id
_entity_poly.type
_entity_poly.pdbx_seq_one_letter_code
_entity_poly.pdbx_strand_id
1 'polypeptide(L)'
;MTPFIAVLLAVFYATLALGDSCPVITQQLSDPPYENYFYSDCNTDAQVVVTSPLPDSNLSIIGPRLIVAWPAGNSGICTFFQPQDEKNGTLAIELVNSTLGSPLGVVNREEKDSDYPYVGVEGVLSFNSSANLTVSILGSIRNIRDFTEGPSIINPVIQNATNVTRVNNGGVLISRLWLDNVTTTNLLLEPWQNKDISLSIYNDTVSFGAGFYKFSASFNYPQLKQLSPQQVLNNQSQSLAKKEQSEVRSLSFFSYTDKLLAGGWRFLTYFGRDTMISALLLEPVLSAGNSSALEAVIGAVLERINRTDGSVCHEETIGDYATLLNLQNGIDSTAPGFTYPMIDTDYFLPILMDRYFSSTPRRVKALLSTKAGDVDVENRNLTWGNLSYINAQKIINITADFEKEQSLKNLIQLKKGELVGQWRDSTYGLANGRIPFDVNCALVPAALYAISNLAKVEGVYPNNSVTRSWGSSAAKRAKIWEDNTLPLFQYNLTVETATSNLKDYVKENTFYDGSTHADSVANYSSSGKVVDYALAINTTKDEEKIRITHTDTAFRLFLLNSTNDAQLTTFLNATANAILRPFPAGLSTPLGIVVANPALAGNKVFTANFTNAAYHGTVVWSWQLALMAKGLERQLARCSSSQSKDDDNVPAFCSNTEVYTALKSAYNHLWDIIEENSERLQSEVWSWSYNSKSGYKFAPLGTLPPPPGLSSGTESNVRQLWSLTFLAVKRNKEFA
;
A
#
# COMPACT_ATOMS: atom_id res chain seq x y z
N MET A 1 68.18 35.81 -2.16
CA MET A 1 67.12 36.48 -1.41
C MET A 1 65.79 36.13 -2.08
N THR A 2 64.85 35.57 -1.33
CA THR A 2 63.43 35.36 -1.68
C THR A 2 62.76 36.68 -2.15
N PRO A 3 61.59 36.71 -2.85
CA PRO A 3 60.43 35.85 -2.56
C PRO A 3 59.51 35.38 -3.73
N PHE A 4 58.82 34.27 -3.43
CA PHE A 4 57.42 33.91 -3.69
C PHE A 4 56.65 34.55 -4.87
N ILE A 5 56.21 33.70 -5.81
CA ILE A 5 54.90 33.83 -6.46
C ILE A 5 54.20 32.47 -6.42
N ALA A 6 53.18 32.38 -5.57
CA ALA A 6 52.21 31.30 -5.55
C ALA A 6 51.19 31.55 -6.66
N VAL A 7 51.02 30.59 -7.57
CA VAL A 7 49.90 30.56 -8.52
C VAL A 7 48.75 29.86 -7.80
N LEU A 8 47.79 30.66 -7.32
CA LEU A 8 46.52 30.15 -6.81
C LEU A 8 45.66 29.71 -8.01
N LEU A 9 45.51 28.39 -8.18
CA LEU A 9 44.42 27.79 -8.93
C LEU A 9 43.15 27.92 -8.08
N ALA A 10 42.37 28.98 -8.33
CA ALA A 10 41.02 29.10 -7.80
C ALA A 10 40.12 28.08 -8.52
N VAL A 11 39.97 26.90 -7.94
CA VAL A 11 38.86 26.00 -8.24
C VAL A 11 37.61 26.70 -7.70
N PHE A 12 36.83 27.28 -8.61
CA PHE A 12 35.46 27.71 -8.31
C PHE A 12 34.64 26.45 -7.97
N TYR A 13 34.56 26.13 -6.68
CA TYR A 13 33.43 25.38 -6.16
C TYR A 13 32.21 26.30 -6.26
N ALA A 14 31.47 26.18 -7.37
CA ALA A 14 30.10 26.65 -7.42
C ALA A 14 29.27 25.71 -6.52
N THR A 15 29.26 26.00 -5.22
CA THR A 15 28.11 25.66 -4.39
C THR A 15 26.94 26.44 -4.98
N LEU A 16 26.17 25.79 -5.85
CA LEU A 16 24.80 26.19 -6.13
C LEU A 16 24.04 26.03 -4.81
N ALA A 17 24.10 27.06 -3.98
CA ALA A 17 22.98 27.43 -3.13
C ALA A 17 21.85 27.79 -4.10
N LEU A 18 21.12 26.78 -4.55
CA LEU A 18 19.75 26.98 -5.01
C LEU A 18 19.06 27.62 -3.81
N GLY A 19 18.74 28.91 -3.90
CA GLY A 19 17.85 29.52 -2.92
C GLY A 19 16.61 28.63 -2.86
N ASP A 20 16.16 28.32 -1.65
CA ASP A 20 14.95 27.54 -1.41
C ASP A 20 13.75 28.31 -1.97
N SER A 21 13.51 28.16 -3.27
CA SER A 21 12.19 28.41 -3.82
C SER A 21 11.27 27.46 -3.07
N CYS A 22 10.19 28.00 -2.53
CA CYS A 22 9.14 27.23 -1.88
C CYS A 22 7.99 27.01 -2.88
N PRO A 23 8.14 26.13 -3.89
CA PRO A 23 7.13 25.97 -4.91
C PRO A 23 5.89 25.33 -4.28
N VAL A 24 4.75 25.99 -4.46
CA VAL A 24 3.46 25.38 -4.16
C VAL A 24 3.18 24.32 -5.23
N ILE A 25 2.91 23.10 -4.80
CA ILE A 25 2.47 22.00 -5.65
C ILE A 25 1.04 21.64 -5.26
N THR A 26 0.13 21.78 -6.22
CA THR A 26 -1.27 21.35 -6.08
C THR A 26 -1.61 20.29 -7.11
N GLN A 27 -2.58 19.45 -6.77
CA GLN A 27 -3.11 18.41 -7.65
C GLN A 27 -4.57 18.13 -7.28
N GLN A 28 -5.43 18.02 -8.29
CA GLN A 28 -6.80 17.50 -8.12
C GLN A 28 -6.89 16.13 -8.79
N LEU A 29 -7.45 15.15 -8.08
CA LEU A 29 -7.73 13.81 -8.59
C LEU A 29 -9.19 13.46 -8.29
N SER A 30 -9.92 13.05 -9.32
CA SER A 30 -11.33 12.69 -9.23
C SER A 30 -11.49 11.16 -9.22
N ASP A 31 -12.22 10.64 -8.24
CA ASP A 31 -12.72 9.27 -8.18
C ASP A 31 -14.17 9.30 -7.64
N PRO A 32 -15.14 9.77 -8.44
CA PRO A 32 -16.49 10.07 -7.97
C PRO A 32 -17.11 8.86 -7.24
N PRO A 33 -17.74 9.06 -6.07
CA PRO A 33 -18.22 10.34 -5.49
C PRO A 33 -17.17 11.19 -4.76
N TYR A 34 -15.89 10.83 -4.81
CA TYR A 34 -14.81 11.45 -4.07
C TYR A 34 -13.96 12.39 -4.94
N GLU A 35 -13.91 13.67 -4.58
CA GLU A 35 -12.99 14.64 -5.17
C GLU A 35 -11.82 14.90 -4.22
N ASN A 36 -10.59 14.66 -4.69
CA ASN A 36 -9.38 14.74 -3.88
C ASN A 36 -8.51 15.91 -4.35
N TYR A 37 -8.02 16.69 -3.39
CA TYR A 37 -7.18 17.85 -3.62
C TYR A 37 -5.93 17.74 -2.75
N PHE A 38 -4.76 17.72 -3.36
CA PHE A 38 -3.48 17.71 -2.68
C PHE A 38 -2.86 19.10 -2.73
N TYR A 39 -2.28 19.51 -1.61
CA TYR A 39 -1.53 20.74 -1.43
C TYR A 39 -0.20 20.40 -0.75
N SER A 40 0.89 20.94 -1.26
CA SER A 40 2.21 20.83 -0.64
C SER A 40 3.05 22.08 -0.89
N ASP A 41 3.70 22.58 0.15
CA ASP A 41 4.77 23.58 0.11
C ASP A 41 5.85 23.21 1.17
N CYS A 42 6.72 24.14 1.55
CA CYS A 42 7.79 23.85 2.52
C CYS A 42 7.31 23.65 3.96
N ASN A 43 6.08 24.05 4.27
CA ASN A 43 5.55 24.11 5.63
C ASN A 43 4.29 23.27 5.80
N THR A 44 3.53 23.03 4.72
CA THR A 44 2.23 22.39 4.74
C THR A 44 2.14 21.32 3.67
N ASP A 45 1.82 20.10 4.10
CA ASP A 45 1.35 19.03 3.23
C ASP A 45 -0.07 18.62 3.65
N ALA A 46 -1.04 18.66 2.75
CA ALA A 46 -2.43 18.32 3.06
C ALA A 46 -3.15 17.65 1.89
N GLN A 47 -4.02 16.71 2.20
CA GLN A 47 -5.03 16.18 1.29
C GLN A 47 -6.42 16.59 1.77
N VAL A 48 -7.22 17.16 0.89
CA VAL A 48 -8.63 17.47 1.13
C VAL A 48 -9.50 16.54 0.29
N VAL A 49 -10.48 15.90 0.90
CA VAL A 49 -11.45 15.05 0.20
C VAL A 49 -12.85 15.64 0.39
N VAL A 50 -13.52 15.93 -0.73
CA VAL A 50 -14.93 16.32 -0.73
C VAL A 50 -15.73 15.19 -1.34
N THR A 51 -16.74 14.74 -0.60
CA THR A 51 -17.65 13.68 -1.07
C THR A 51 -19.02 14.26 -1.30
N SER A 52 -19.61 13.96 -2.45
CA SER A 52 -20.99 14.32 -2.78
C SER A 52 -21.72 13.12 -3.37
N PRO A 53 -22.94 12.79 -2.90
CA PRO A 53 -23.73 11.71 -3.48
C PRO A 53 -23.98 11.90 -4.99
N LEU A 54 -23.78 10.84 -5.76
CA LEU A 54 -24.21 10.74 -7.15
C LEU A 54 -25.68 10.26 -7.22
N PRO A 55 -26.39 10.45 -8.36
CA PRO A 55 -27.81 10.07 -8.48
C PRO A 55 -28.14 8.60 -8.13
N ASP A 56 -27.19 7.70 -8.33
CA ASP A 56 -27.29 6.25 -8.05
C ASP A 56 -26.51 5.81 -6.81
N SER A 57 -25.98 6.76 -6.03
CA SER A 57 -25.27 6.45 -4.79
C SER A 57 -26.16 5.77 -3.77
N ASN A 58 -25.62 4.76 -3.09
CA ASN A 58 -26.24 4.23 -1.89
C ASN A 58 -26.05 5.22 -0.74
N LEU A 59 -27.11 5.94 -0.38
CA LEU A 59 -27.09 7.00 0.63
C LEU A 59 -26.90 6.50 2.07
N SER A 60 -26.92 5.18 2.30
CA SER A 60 -26.50 4.60 3.58
C SER A 60 -24.97 4.48 3.69
N ILE A 61 -24.25 4.66 2.57
CA ILE A 61 -22.79 4.52 2.46
C ILE A 61 -22.18 5.88 2.11
N ILE A 62 -22.76 6.57 1.12
CA ILE A 62 -22.25 7.82 0.56
C ILE A 62 -23.08 8.99 1.07
N GLY A 63 -22.43 9.88 1.82
CA GLY A 63 -23.01 11.13 2.30
C GLY A 63 -22.08 12.33 2.08
N PRO A 64 -22.62 13.57 2.07
CA PRO A 64 -21.81 14.77 1.95
C PRO A 64 -20.82 14.91 3.10
N ARG A 65 -19.51 14.96 2.79
CA ARG A 65 -18.46 15.17 3.81
C ARG A 65 -17.26 15.94 3.28
N LEU A 66 -16.59 16.64 4.18
CA LEU A 66 -15.27 17.24 3.99
C LEU A 66 -14.28 16.51 4.90
N ILE A 67 -13.16 16.06 4.32
CA ILE A 67 -11.98 15.62 5.05
C ILE A 67 -10.82 16.56 4.74
N VAL A 68 -10.07 16.98 5.75
CA VAL A 68 -8.75 17.58 5.62
C VAL A 68 -7.77 16.70 6.38
N ALA A 69 -6.75 16.19 5.70
CA ALA A 69 -5.83 15.19 6.21
C ALA A 69 -4.39 15.66 6.06
N TRP A 70 -3.59 15.52 7.11
CA TRP A 70 -2.18 15.88 7.17
C TRP A 70 -1.30 14.64 7.42
N PRO A 71 -0.21 14.47 6.67
CA PRO A 71 0.85 13.50 6.96
C PRO A 71 1.40 13.59 8.38
N ALA A 72 1.65 14.81 8.85
CA ALA A 72 2.17 15.07 10.17
C ALA A 72 1.19 14.58 11.24
N GLY A 73 1.67 13.68 12.10
CA GLY A 73 0.88 13.07 13.17
C GLY A 73 -0.22 12.10 12.70
N ASN A 74 -0.27 11.74 11.41
CA ASN A 74 -1.39 10.97 10.81
C ASN A 74 -2.74 11.57 11.24
N SER A 75 -2.88 12.87 10.99
CA SER A 75 -3.87 13.73 11.64
C SER A 75 -4.85 14.34 10.65
N GLY A 76 -6.00 14.80 11.14
CA GLY A 76 -7.01 15.36 10.25
C GLY A 76 -8.28 15.85 10.91
N ILE A 77 -9.17 16.33 10.05
CA ILE A 77 -10.52 16.79 10.35
C ILE A 77 -11.48 16.09 9.40
N CYS A 78 -12.61 15.60 9.91
CA CYS A 78 -13.73 15.14 9.10
C CYS A 78 -15.02 15.78 9.57
N THR A 79 -15.82 16.31 8.64
CA THR A 79 -17.16 16.83 8.91
C THR A 79 -18.18 16.19 8.00
N PHE A 80 -19.30 15.74 8.57
CA PHE A 80 -20.43 15.19 7.83
C PHE A 80 -21.56 16.22 7.76
N PHE A 81 -22.19 16.31 6.60
CA PHE A 81 -23.29 17.23 6.35
C PHE A 81 -24.53 16.46 5.89
N GLN A 82 -25.71 16.96 6.27
CA GLN A 82 -27.00 16.48 5.79
C GLN A 82 -27.88 17.66 5.36
N PRO A 83 -28.80 17.48 4.40
CA PRO A 83 -29.77 18.52 4.06
C PRO A 83 -30.65 18.88 5.27
N GLN A 84 -31.07 20.15 5.41
CA GLN A 84 -31.97 20.57 6.51
C GLN A 84 -33.40 20.10 6.29
N ASP A 85 -34.02 20.56 5.19
CA ASP A 85 -35.43 20.32 4.88
C ASP A 85 -35.62 19.48 3.60
N GLU A 86 -34.53 19.15 2.93
CA GLU A 86 -34.54 18.41 1.67
C GLU A 86 -34.37 16.90 1.86
N LYS A 87 -34.70 16.13 0.82
CA LYS A 87 -34.56 14.67 0.84
C LYS A 87 -33.08 14.28 0.89
N ASN A 88 -32.73 13.23 1.63
CA ASN A 88 -31.37 12.68 1.60
C ASN A 88 -30.90 12.45 0.15
N GLY A 89 -29.64 12.80 -0.12
CA GLY A 89 -29.02 12.72 -1.45
C GLY A 89 -29.20 13.96 -2.33
N THR A 90 -29.93 14.98 -1.89
CA THR A 90 -30.09 16.25 -2.63
C THR A 90 -28.95 17.25 -2.37
N LEU A 91 -28.36 17.19 -1.18
CA LEU A 91 -27.23 18.05 -0.81
C LEU A 91 -25.96 17.60 -1.55
N ALA A 92 -25.42 18.52 -2.33
CA ALA A 92 -24.12 18.43 -2.97
C ALA A 92 -23.20 19.53 -2.44
N ILE A 93 -21.97 19.13 -2.15
CA ILE A 93 -20.87 20.00 -1.75
C ILE A 93 -19.68 19.87 -2.70
N GLU A 94 -19.01 20.99 -2.97
CA GLU A 94 -17.82 21.01 -3.83
C GLU A 94 -16.86 22.12 -3.38
N LEU A 95 -15.57 21.96 -3.71
CA LEU A 95 -14.61 23.07 -3.60
C LEU A 95 -14.66 23.92 -4.86
N VAL A 96 -14.64 25.24 -4.68
CA VAL A 96 -14.62 26.19 -5.78
C VAL A 96 -13.35 27.03 -5.76
N ASN A 97 -12.88 27.38 -6.96
CA ASN A 97 -11.75 28.32 -7.11
C ASN A 97 -12.12 29.68 -6.52
N SER A 98 -11.16 30.31 -5.85
CA SER A 98 -11.36 31.58 -5.18
C SER A 98 -10.07 32.41 -5.13
N THR A 99 -10.15 33.59 -4.55
CA THR A 99 -8.95 34.40 -4.26
C THR A 99 -8.11 33.84 -3.12
N LEU A 100 -8.62 32.88 -2.33
CA LEU A 100 -7.83 32.15 -1.33
C LEU A 100 -6.92 31.11 -1.99
N GLY A 101 -7.37 30.52 -3.10
CA GLY A 101 -6.62 29.52 -3.84
C GLY A 101 -7.44 28.86 -4.96
N SER A 102 -6.77 28.09 -5.81
CA SER A 102 -7.38 27.38 -6.94
C SER A 102 -7.14 25.87 -6.85
N PRO A 103 -7.93 25.13 -6.04
CA PRO A 103 -8.98 25.61 -5.14
C PRO A 103 -8.52 25.85 -3.70
N LEU A 104 -7.30 25.40 -3.34
CA LEU A 104 -6.76 25.50 -1.97
C LEU A 104 -5.71 26.60 -1.85
N GLY A 105 -5.78 27.33 -0.73
CA GLY A 105 -4.75 28.22 -0.20
C GLY A 105 -4.08 27.64 1.04
N VAL A 106 -3.04 28.34 1.53
CA VAL A 106 -2.26 27.92 2.70
C VAL A 106 -2.64 28.71 3.94
N VAL A 107 -2.69 28.02 5.06
CA VAL A 107 -2.68 28.62 6.39
C VAL A 107 -1.28 28.43 6.95
N ASN A 108 -0.61 29.53 7.30
CA ASN A 108 0.64 29.50 8.04
C ASN A 108 0.67 30.69 9.00
N ARG A 109 0.58 30.41 10.30
CA ARG A 109 0.51 31.42 11.35
C ARG A 109 1.38 31.02 12.53
N GLU A 110 2.30 31.90 12.89
CA GLU A 110 3.05 31.83 14.13
C GLU A 110 2.20 32.27 15.33
N GLU A 111 2.32 31.57 16.46
CA GLU A 111 1.71 31.96 17.73
C GLU A 111 2.75 31.93 18.85
N LYS A 112 2.72 32.96 19.72
CA LYS A 112 3.78 33.17 20.73
C LYS A 112 3.91 32.05 21.76
N ASP A 113 2.82 31.36 22.06
CA ASP A 113 2.73 30.34 23.10
C ASP A 113 2.70 28.91 22.51
N SER A 114 3.04 28.75 21.23
CA SER A 114 3.09 27.46 20.53
C SER A 114 4.50 27.15 20.07
N ASP A 115 4.97 25.93 20.33
CA ASP A 115 6.29 25.45 19.88
C ASP A 115 6.36 25.28 18.36
N TYR A 116 5.21 25.11 17.70
CA TYR A 116 5.08 24.93 16.26
C TYR A 116 4.08 25.94 15.66
N PRO A 117 4.30 26.42 14.43
CA PRO A 117 3.33 27.25 13.73
C PRO A 117 2.03 26.48 13.48
N TYR A 118 0.91 27.21 13.43
CA TYR A 118 -0.34 26.68 12.91
C TYR A 118 -0.24 26.64 11.38
N VAL A 119 -0.20 25.43 10.84
CA VAL A 119 -0.14 25.18 9.41
C VAL A 119 -1.39 24.45 8.93
N GLY A 120 -1.73 24.58 7.64
CA GLY A 120 -2.87 23.89 7.06
C GLY A 120 -3.36 24.54 5.77
N VAL A 121 -4.63 24.32 5.45
CA VAL A 121 -5.22 24.74 4.16
C VAL A 121 -6.53 25.49 4.36
N GLU A 122 -6.83 26.38 3.42
CA GLU A 122 -8.10 27.08 3.34
C GLU A 122 -8.67 27.04 1.92
N GLY A 123 -9.97 27.22 1.80
CA GLY A 123 -10.66 27.23 0.51
C GLY A 123 -12.11 27.61 0.67
N VAL A 124 -12.89 27.46 -0.41
CA VAL A 124 -14.32 27.80 -0.41
C VAL A 124 -15.13 26.55 -0.75
N LEU A 125 -16.01 26.16 0.17
CA LEU A 125 -17.03 25.13 -0.03
C LEU A 125 -18.31 25.76 -0.58
N SER A 126 -18.85 25.18 -1.65
CA SER A 126 -20.17 25.47 -2.17
C SER A 126 -21.17 24.44 -1.64
N PHE A 127 -22.32 24.91 -1.16
CA PHE A 127 -23.48 24.09 -0.79
C PHE A 127 -24.62 24.45 -1.73
N ASN A 128 -25.14 23.46 -2.48
CA ASN A 128 -26.25 23.69 -3.41
C ASN A 128 -27.59 23.95 -2.69
N SER A 129 -27.75 23.43 -1.47
CA SER A 129 -28.92 23.62 -0.61
C SER A 129 -28.52 23.81 0.86
N SER A 130 -29.50 24.05 1.74
CA SER A 130 -29.23 24.24 3.16
C SER A 130 -28.76 22.94 3.82
N ALA A 131 -27.77 23.06 4.70
CA ALA A 131 -27.11 21.90 5.32
C ALA A 131 -27.00 22.04 6.84
N ASN A 132 -26.95 20.90 7.54
CA ASN A 132 -26.55 20.79 8.94
C ASN A 132 -25.25 20.00 9.01
N LEU A 133 -24.25 20.51 9.73
CA LEU A 133 -23.10 19.72 10.15
C LEU A 133 -23.53 18.85 11.33
N THR A 134 -23.52 17.53 11.12
CA THR A 134 -24.03 16.55 12.09
C THR A 134 -22.93 16.00 12.99
N VAL A 135 -21.74 15.81 12.45
CA VAL A 135 -20.59 15.24 13.15
C VAL A 135 -19.34 15.97 12.70
N SER A 136 -18.48 16.31 13.66
CA SER A 136 -17.11 16.77 13.43
C SER A 136 -16.14 15.92 14.26
N ILE A 137 -15.08 15.45 13.61
CA ILE A 137 -14.02 14.62 14.21
C ILE A 137 -12.70 15.31 13.94
N LEU A 138 -11.97 15.72 14.99
CA LEU A 138 -10.71 16.45 14.90
C LEU A 138 -9.62 15.68 15.66
N GLY A 139 -8.44 15.54 15.07
CA GLY A 139 -7.28 14.92 15.73
C GLY A 139 -6.62 13.90 14.83
N SER A 140 -6.99 12.62 14.94
CA SER A 140 -6.36 11.54 14.17
C SER A 140 -7.21 11.05 13.00
N ILE A 141 -6.54 10.79 11.86
CA ILE A 141 -7.08 10.01 10.74
C ILE A 141 -7.58 8.65 11.18
N ARG A 142 -6.91 7.98 12.13
CA ARG A 142 -7.33 6.66 12.57
C ARG A 142 -8.71 6.68 13.21
N ASN A 143 -9.02 7.70 14.02
CA ASN A 143 -10.36 7.91 14.57
C ASN A 143 -11.39 8.21 13.46
N ILE A 144 -11.01 9.01 12.45
CA ILE A 144 -11.88 9.31 11.30
C ILE A 144 -12.17 8.03 10.50
N ARG A 145 -11.15 7.20 10.25
CA ARG A 145 -11.27 5.93 9.54
C ARG A 145 -12.14 4.94 10.31
N ASP A 146 -11.89 4.76 11.61
CA ASP A 146 -12.65 3.83 12.47
C ASP A 146 -14.13 4.24 12.57
N PHE A 147 -14.45 5.53 12.51
CA PHE A 147 -15.83 6.00 12.41
C PHE A 147 -16.44 5.77 11.02
N THR A 148 -15.72 6.14 9.96
CA THR A 148 -16.21 6.09 8.58
C THR A 148 -16.41 4.66 8.08
N GLU A 149 -15.47 3.77 8.38
CA GLU A 149 -15.42 2.39 7.88
C GLU A 149 -15.79 1.36 8.95
N GLY A 150 -16.00 1.79 10.19
CA GLY A 150 -16.44 0.93 11.28
C GLY A 150 -17.93 1.10 11.60
N PRO A 151 -18.35 0.84 12.85
CA PRO A 151 -19.75 0.93 13.26
C PRO A 151 -20.25 2.38 13.47
N SER A 152 -19.52 3.38 12.98
CA SER A 152 -19.79 4.81 13.23
C SER A 152 -19.90 5.16 14.72
N ILE A 153 -18.93 4.68 15.51
CA ILE A 153 -18.80 4.97 16.94
C ILE A 153 -17.50 5.76 17.17
N ILE A 154 -17.62 6.94 17.80
CA ILE A 154 -16.46 7.78 18.16
C ILE A 154 -16.19 7.62 19.65
N ASN A 155 -14.91 7.54 20.01
CA ASN A 155 -14.52 7.52 21.43
C ASN A 155 -14.98 8.84 22.13
N PRO A 156 -15.74 8.76 23.24
CA PRO A 156 -16.22 9.95 23.94
C PRO A 156 -15.12 10.91 24.38
N VAL A 157 -13.92 10.41 24.70
CA VAL A 157 -12.76 11.24 25.07
C VAL A 157 -12.34 12.15 23.92
N ILE A 158 -12.50 11.70 22.67
CA ILE A 158 -12.24 12.52 21.48
C ILE A 158 -13.40 13.48 21.24
N GLN A 159 -14.64 12.98 21.21
CA GLN A 159 -15.80 13.80 20.84
C GLN A 159 -16.09 14.91 21.85
N ASN A 160 -15.99 14.63 23.16
CA ASN A 160 -16.30 15.60 24.21
C ASN A 160 -15.25 16.71 24.34
N ALA A 161 -14.07 16.53 23.75
CA ALA A 161 -13.00 17.53 23.73
C ALA A 161 -13.15 18.55 22.58
N THR A 162 -14.12 18.36 21.69
CA THR A 162 -14.42 19.29 20.60
C THR A 162 -15.23 20.48 21.10
N ASN A 163 -14.74 21.69 20.87
CA ASN A 163 -15.37 22.94 21.25
C ASN A 163 -15.86 23.70 20.02
N VAL A 164 -17.12 24.14 20.03
CA VAL A 164 -17.78 24.86 18.94
C VAL A 164 -18.10 26.28 19.41
N THR A 165 -17.49 27.29 18.79
CA THR A 165 -17.62 28.69 19.21
C THR A 165 -17.95 29.62 18.04
N ARG A 166 -18.74 30.67 18.28
CA ARG A 166 -18.97 31.72 17.27
C ARG A 166 -17.77 32.65 17.18
N VAL A 167 -17.40 33.06 15.97
CA VAL A 167 -16.39 34.10 15.73
C VAL A 167 -17.03 35.41 15.28
N ASN A 168 -16.32 36.52 15.48
CA ASN A 168 -16.85 37.88 15.26
C ASN A 168 -17.39 38.15 13.85
N ASN A 169 -16.93 37.41 12.84
CA ASN A 169 -17.35 37.56 11.44
C ASN A 169 -18.65 36.80 11.09
N GLY A 170 -19.36 36.26 12.09
CA GLY A 170 -20.55 35.43 11.86
C GLY A 170 -20.23 33.99 11.46
N GLY A 171 -18.97 33.57 11.54
CA GLY A 171 -18.54 32.19 11.37
C GLY A 171 -18.58 31.36 12.65
N VAL A 172 -18.13 30.12 12.52
CA VAL A 172 -17.92 29.17 13.62
C VAL A 172 -16.50 28.64 13.61
N LEU A 173 -15.90 28.55 14.79
CA LEU A 173 -14.65 27.84 15.03
C LEU A 173 -14.95 26.54 15.77
N ILE A 174 -14.62 25.42 15.14
CA ILE A 174 -14.59 24.09 15.75
C ILE A 174 -13.12 23.81 16.09
N SER A 175 -12.82 23.61 17.36
CA SER A 175 -11.45 23.43 17.84
C SER A 175 -11.36 22.26 18.80
N ARG A 176 -10.19 21.62 18.87
CA ARG A 176 -9.92 20.58 19.85
C ARG A 176 -8.45 20.59 20.25
N LEU A 177 -8.21 20.66 21.57
CA LEU A 177 -6.92 20.34 22.17
C LEU A 177 -6.76 18.81 22.16
N TRP A 178 -5.64 18.33 21.64
CA TRP A 178 -5.29 16.91 21.59
C TRP A 178 -5.01 16.37 22.98
N LEU A 179 -4.93 15.04 23.07
CA LEU A 179 -4.67 14.36 24.35
C LEU A 179 -3.25 14.58 24.87
N ASP A 180 -2.36 15.15 24.04
CA ASP A 180 -1.01 15.58 24.45
C ASP A 180 -1.01 16.91 25.24
N ASN A 181 -2.18 17.57 25.37
CA ASN A 181 -2.37 18.86 26.02
C ASN A 181 -1.56 20.05 25.43
N VAL A 182 -1.03 19.90 24.21
CA VAL A 182 -0.23 20.95 23.54
C VAL A 182 -0.74 21.22 22.14
N THR A 183 -1.02 20.17 21.37
CA THR A 183 -1.44 20.29 19.98
C THR A 183 -2.92 20.64 19.92
N THR A 184 -3.29 21.62 19.11
CA THR A 184 -4.67 22.04 18.86
C THR A 184 -4.98 21.97 17.38
N THR A 185 -6.10 21.34 17.03
CA THR A 185 -6.64 21.35 15.66
C THR A 185 -7.84 22.29 15.59
N ASN A 186 -7.89 23.08 14.52
CA ASN A 186 -8.90 24.11 14.29
C ASN A 186 -9.54 23.96 12.91
N LEU A 187 -10.87 24.10 12.85
CA LEU A 187 -11.65 24.30 11.63
C LEU A 187 -12.52 25.55 11.79
N LEU A 188 -12.18 26.59 11.04
CA LEU A 188 -13.02 27.78 10.89
C LEU A 188 -13.93 27.61 9.67
N LEU A 189 -15.22 27.90 9.83
CA LEU A 189 -16.20 27.98 8.75
C LEU A 189 -16.90 29.35 8.81
N GLU A 190 -16.84 30.14 7.74
CA GLU A 190 -17.47 31.47 7.70
C GLU A 190 -18.13 31.76 6.34
N PRO A 191 -19.25 32.51 6.29
CA PRO A 191 -19.87 32.91 5.02
C PRO A 191 -18.88 33.62 4.09
N TRP A 192 -18.87 33.26 2.81
CA TRP A 192 -17.97 33.84 1.81
C TRP A 192 -18.73 34.72 0.82
N GLN A 193 -18.26 35.98 0.66
CA GLN A 193 -18.74 36.98 -0.31
C GLN A 193 -20.21 37.42 -0.24
N ASN A 194 -21.08 36.72 0.48
CA ASN A 194 -22.48 37.08 0.65
C ASN A 194 -22.84 37.14 2.15
N LYS A 195 -23.17 38.35 2.64
CA LYS A 195 -23.53 38.61 4.04
C LYS A 195 -24.94 38.14 4.42
N ASP A 196 -25.78 37.84 3.44
CA ASP A 196 -27.16 37.38 3.64
C ASP A 196 -27.26 35.85 3.79
N ILE A 197 -26.13 35.14 3.72
CA ILE A 197 -26.06 33.70 3.99
C ILE A 197 -26.16 33.46 5.50
N SER A 198 -27.12 32.64 5.92
CA SER A 198 -27.33 32.32 7.32
C SER A 198 -26.37 31.21 7.81
N LEU A 199 -25.61 31.51 8.86
CA LEU A 199 -24.90 30.53 9.67
C LEU A 199 -25.39 30.62 11.11
N SER A 200 -25.90 29.52 11.65
CA SER A 200 -26.41 29.47 13.02
C SER A 200 -25.86 28.28 13.79
N ILE A 201 -25.82 28.41 15.11
CA ILE A 201 -25.41 27.38 16.05
C ILE A 201 -26.55 27.22 17.04
N TYR A 202 -27.05 25.99 17.18
CA TYR A 202 -28.04 25.59 18.17
C TYR A 202 -27.67 24.22 18.74
N ASN A 203 -27.47 24.13 20.06
CA ASN A 203 -27.02 22.89 20.74
C ASN A 203 -25.83 22.20 20.01
N ASP A 204 -24.76 22.96 19.77
CA ASP A 204 -23.54 22.52 19.06
C ASP A 204 -23.74 22.04 17.60
N THR A 205 -24.97 22.07 17.09
CA THR A 205 -25.27 21.81 15.67
C THR A 205 -25.07 23.10 14.90
N VAL A 206 -24.25 23.04 13.84
CA VAL A 206 -24.02 24.17 12.94
C VAL A 206 -24.90 24.02 11.71
N SER A 207 -25.71 25.03 11.45
CA SER A 207 -26.64 25.08 10.32
C SER A 207 -26.19 26.15 9.31
N PHE A 208 -26.24 25.77 8.04
CA PHE A 208 -25.80 26.54 6.88
C PHE A 208 -26.97 26.75 5.93
N GLY A 209 -27.23 27.99 5.50
CA GLY A 209 -28.00 28.25 4.28
C GLY A 209 -27.26 27.76 3.03
N ALA A 210 -27.94 27.66 1.90
CA ALA A 210 -27.27 27.40 0.61
C ALA A 210 -26.28 28.53 0.27
N GLY A 211 -25.16 28.21 -0.37
CA GLY A 211 -24.17 29.21 -0.81
C GLY A 211 -22.72 28.82 -0.52
N PHE A 212 -21.86 29.84 -0.44
CA PHE A 212 -20.42 29.68 -0.35
C PHE A 212 -19.91 29.96 1.06
N TYR A 213 -19.05 29.08 1.56
CA TYR A 213 -18.44 29.19 2.88
C TYR A 213 -16.94 29.00 2.77
N LYS A 214 -16.18 29.93 3.35
CA LYS A 214 -14.76 29.73 3.55
C LYS A 214 -14.57 28.67 4.63
N PHE A 215 -13.72 27.69 4.36
CA PHE A 215 -13.16 26.85 5.41
C PHE A 215 -11.67 27.16 5.58
N SER A 216 -11.18 27.08 6.82
CA SER A 216 -9.76 27.15 7.14
C SER A 216 -9.44 26.11 8.21
N ALA A 217 -8.67 25.10 7.83
CA ALA A 217 -8.29 23.97 8.66
C ALA A 217 -6.80 24.08 9.01
N SER A 218 -6.45 24.01 10.29
CA SER A 218 -5.05 24.13 10.74
C SER A 218 -4.76 23.41 12.05
N PHE A 219 -3.48 23.16 12.30
CA PHE A 219 -2.96 22.53 13.51
C PHE A 219 -1.50 22.92 13.77
N ASN A 220 -1.05 22.82 15.03
CA ASN A 220 0.32 23.14 15.46
C ASN A 220 1.09 21.88 15.91
N TYR A 221 1.57 21.08 14.95
CA TYR A 221 2.32 19.85 15.18
C TYR A 221 3.64 19.85 14.39
N PRO A 222 4.69 19.10 14.79
CA PRO A 222 5.92 18.99 13.99
C PRO A 222 5.66 18.49 12.56
N GLN A 223 6.17 19.21 11.57
CA GLN A 223 5.98 18.90 10.15
C GLN A 223 7.07 17.95 9.62
N LEU A 224 6.70 17.14 8.63
CA LEU A 224 7.63 16.27 7.93
C LEU A 224 8.39 17.04 6.83
N LYS A 225 9.56 16.55 6.44
CA LYS A 225 10.34 17.15 5.34
C LYS A 225 10.14 16.35 4.06
N GLN A 226 9.31 16.87 3.17
CA GLN A 226 8.98 16.23 1.88
C GLN A 226 10.19 16.20 0.94
N LEU A 227 10.29 15.12 0.15
CA LEU A 227 11.16 15.03 -1.02
C LEU A 227 10.44 15.61 -2.23
N SER A 228 11.04 16.59 -2.90
CA SER A 228 10.48 17.18 -4.11
C SER A 228 10.35 16.16 -5.27
N PRO A 229 9.55 16.48 -6.31
CA PRO A 229 9.45 15.64 -7.51
C PRO A 229 10.79 15.28 -8.16
N GLN A 230 11.81 16.15 -8.05
CA GLN A 230 13.15 15.90 -8.57
C GLN A 230 13.99 15.04 -7.62
N GLN A 231 13.83 15.22 -6.30
CA GLN A 231 14.56 14.49 -5.26
C GLN A 231 14.10 13.03 -5.13
N VAL A 232 12.83 12.74 -5.41
CA VAL A 232 12.28 11.38 -5.34
C VAL A 232 12.72 10.49 -6.50
N LEU A 233 13.07 11.09 -7.66
CA LEU A 233 13.50 10.36 -8.86
C LEU A 233 15.02 10.27 -8.99
N ASN A 234 15.53 9.18 -9.55
CA ASN A 234 16.94 9.11 -9.97
C ASN A 234 17.21 9.97 -11.20
N ASN A 235 18.50 10.15 -11.53
CA ASN A 235 18.95 11.03 -12.62
C ASN A 235 18.43 10.58 -13.99
N GLN A 236 18.30 9.27 -14.22
CA GLN A 236 17.85 8.69 -15.49
C GLN A 236 16.34 8.88 -15.71
N SER A 237 15.58 8.98 -14.62
CA SER A 237 14.11 9.03 -14.62
C SER A 237 13.54 10.45 -14.51
N GLN A 238 14.38 11.48 -14.50
CA GLN A 238 13.95 12.89 -14.37
C GLN A 238 12.93 13.34 -15.44
N SER A 239 12.91 12.68 -16.61
CA SER A 239 11.91 12.98 -17.65
C SER A 239 10.47 12.66 -17.23
N LEU A 240 10.27 11.76 -16.25
CA LEU A 240 8.95 11.41 -15.72
C LEU A 240 8.29 12.60 -15.02
N ALA A 241 9.05 13.48 -14.37
CA ALA A 241 8.51 14.69 -13.74
C ALA A 241 7.78 15.62 -14.74
N LYS A 242 8.05 15.48 -16.04
CA LYS A 242 7.34 16.17 -17.12
C LYS A 242 6.28 15.32 -17.80
N LYS A 243 6.53 14.02 -18.01
CA LYS A 243 5.64 13.13 -18.78
C LYS A 243 4.48 12.55 -17.96
N GLU A 244 4.75 12.23 -16.69
CA GLU A 244 3.83 11.58 -15.75
C GLU A 244 3.72 12.48 -14.51
N GLN A 245 3.47 13.78 -14.76
CA GLN A 245 3.54 14.82 -13.73
C GLN A 245 2.59 14.56 -12.56
N SER A 246 1.40 14.02 -12.85
CA SER A 246 0.39 13.69 -11.84
C SER A 246 0.92 12.62 -10.89
N GLU A 247 1.43 11.52 -11.43
CA GLU A 247 1.94 10.37 -10.70
C GLU A 247 3.19 10.73 -9.90
N VAL A 248 4.11 11.51 -10.48
CA VAL A 248 5.33 11.97 -9.78
C VAL A 248 5.00 12.95 -8.66
N ARG A 249 4.00 13.83 -8.82
CA ARG A 249 3.51 14.69 -7.73
C ARG A 249 2.95 13.86 -6.58
N SER A 250 2.13 12.85 -6.87
CA SER A 250 1.64 11.94 -5.83
C SER A 250 2.77 11.15 -5.16
N LEU A 251 3.77 10.69 -5.94
CA LEU A 251 4.94 10.00 -5.39
C LEU A 251 5.74 10.90 -4.43
N SER A 252 5.96 12.15 -4.82
CA SER A 252 6.61 13.18 -4.00
C SER A 252 5.81 13.47 -2.73
N PHE A 253 4.48 13.61 -2.84
CA PHE A 253 3.59 13.83 -1.69
C PHE A 253 3.66 12.71 -0.64
N PHE A 254 3.90 11.47 -1.07
CA PHE A 254 4.08 10.32 -0.17
C PHE A 254 5.53 10.09 0.28
N SER A 255 6.49 10.92 -0.15
CA SER A 255 7.92 10.68 0.09
C SER A 255 8.54 11.77 0.95
N TYR A 256 9.06 11.37 2.11
CA TYR A 256 9.72 12.25 3.08
C TYR A 256 11.15 11.78 3.33
N THR A 257 11.97 12.63 3.91
CA THR A 257 13.40 12.32 4.12
C THR A 257 13.64 11.16 5.09
N ASP A 258 12.68 10.84 5.93
CA ASP A 258 12.76 9.82 6.99
C ASP A 258 11.88 8.59 6.75
N LYS A 259 10.85 8.70 5.90
CA LYS A 259 9.94 7.60 5.53
C LYS A 259 9.15 7.91 4.27
N LEU A 260 8.59 6.86 3.66
CA LEU A 260 7.51 6.99 2.68
C LEU A 260 6.19 6.58 3.36
N LEU A 261 5.09 7.20 2.95
CA LEU A 261 3.75 6.94 3.47
C LEU A 261 3.02 5.92 2.60
N ALA A 262 2.16 5.10 3.20
CA ALA A 262 1.47 4.02 2.49
C ALA A 262 0.44 4.54 1.47
N GLY A 263 -0.18 5.69 1.70
CA GLY A 263 -1.04 6.31 0.71
C GLY A 263 -1.75 7.57 1.16
N GLY A 264 -2.87 7.88 0.49
CA GLY A 264 -3.72 9.04 0.79
C GLY A 264 -4.39 8.99 2.16
N TRP A 265 -5.40 9.82 2.37
CA TRP A 265 -5.96 10.20 3.68
C TRP A 265 -6.17 9.04 4.65
N ARG A 266 -6.50 7.83 4.20
CA ARG A 266 -6.70 6.64 5.05
C ARG A 266 -5.41 6.10 5.67
N PHE A 267 -4.26 6.32 5.04
CA PHE A 267 -2.96 5.73 5.37
C PHE A 267 -1.79 6.72 5.16
N LEU A 268 -1.94 7.98 5.58
CA LEU A 268 -0.87 8.98 5.59
C LEU A 268 0.18 8.71 6.69
N THR A 269 0.63 7.46 6.83
CA THR A 269 1.61 7.02 7.83
C THR A 269 2.47 5.88 7.26
N TYR A 270 3.50 5.48 8.00
CA TYR A 270 4.38 4.37 7.63
C TYR A 270 3.66 3.02 7.72
N PHE A 271 3.73 2.26 6.62
CA PHE A 271 3.51 0.82 6.59
C PHE A 271 4.74 0.14 6.00
N GLY A 272 5.48 -0.63 6.80
CA GLY A 272 6.79 -1.18 6.42
C GLY A 272 6.73 -2.10 5.22
N ARG A 273 5.77 -3.03 5.22
CA ARG A 273 5.53 -3.95 4.10
C ARG A 273 5.23 -3.20 2.82
N ASP A 274 4.23 -2.33 2.85
CA ASP A 274 3.69 -1.64 1.68
C ASP A 274 4.76 -0.73 1.07
N THR A 275 5.54 -0.07 1.93
CA THR A 275 6.68 0.75 1.53
C THR A 275 7.79 -0.08 0.87
N MET A 276 8.14 -1.25 1.42
CA MET A 276 9.17 -2.11 0.83
C MET A 276 8.72 -2.77 -0.48
N ILE A 277 7.46 -3.20 -0.59
CA ILE A 277 6.89 -3.72 -1.84
C ILE A 277 6.95 -2.63 -2.92
N SER A 278 6.51 -1.41 -2.57
CA SER A 278 6.56 -0.26 -3.46
C SER A 278 7.99 0.02 -3.91
N ALA A 279 8.95 0.06 -2.99
CA ALA A 279 10.35 0.31 -3.28
C ALA A 279 10.96 -0.75 -4.21
N LEU A 280 10.63 -2.03 -4.03
CA LEU A 280 11.11 -3.12 -4.90
C LEU A 280 10.61 -3.01 -6.34
N LEU A 281 9.40 -2.48 -6.55
CA LEU A 281 8.80 -2.31 -7.87
C LEU A 281 9.17 -0.95 -8.52
N LEU A 282 9.35 0.10 -7.71
CA LEU A 282 9.76 1.45 -8.12
C LEU A 282 11.29 1.64 -8.16
N GLU A 283 12.08 0.66 -7.74
CA GLU A 283 13.55 0.70 -7.73
C GLU A 283 14.17 1.32 -9.00
N PRO A 284 13.69 1.02 -10.24
CA PRO A 284 14.27 1.60 -11.45
C PRO A 284 14.12 3.12 -11.57
N VAL A 285 13.19 3.75 -10.85
CA VAL A 285 12.91 5.19 -10.95
C VAL A 285 13.22 5.96 -9.68
N LEU A 286 13.20 5.33 -8.51
CA LEU A 286 13.48 6.00 -7.23
C LEU A 286 14.93 6.46 -7.15
N SER A 287 15.14 7.59 -6.45
CA SER A 287 16.47 8.07 -6.12
C SER A 287 17.18 7.12 -5.16
N ALA A 288 18.48 6.92 -5.40
CA ALA A 288 19.36 6.07 -4.62
C ALA A 288 20.56 6.88 -4.09
N GLY A 289 21.00 6.58 -2.88
CA GLY A 289 22.18 7.19 -2.25
C GLY A 289 21.80 8.09 -1.07
N ASN A 290 22.73 8.95 -0.67
CA ASN A 290 22.57 9.76 0.53
C ASN A 290 21.31 10.62 0.49
N SER A 291 20.44 10.49 1.51
CA SER A 291 19.19 11.26 1.63
C SER A 291 18.24 11.05 0.43
N SER A 292 18.22 9.85 -0.13
CA SER A 292 17.37 9.47 -1.25
C SER A 292 16.08 8.77 -0.78
N ALA A 293 15.12 8.61 -1.69
CA ALA A 293 13.88 7.90 -1.41
C ALA A 293 14.14 6.45 -0.95
N LEU A 294 15.05 5.73 -1.60
CA LEU A 294 15.41 4.36 -1.18
C LEU A 294 16.07 4.30 0.22
N GLU A 295 16.93 5.26 0.58
CA GLU A 295 17.48 5.30 1.95
C GLU A 295 16.42 5.71 2.99
N ALA A 296 15.45 6.56 2.64
CA ALA A 296 14.32 6.87 3.52
C ALA A 296 13.48 5.62 3.81
N VAL A 297 13.23 4.76 2.80
CA VAL A 297 12.55 3.48 3.02
C VAL A 297 13.35 2.55 3.94
N ILE A 298 14.62 2.29 3.59
CA ILE A 298 15.44 1.34 4.35
C ILE A 298 15.66 1.84 5.78
N GLY A 299 15.93 3.13 5.96
CA GLY A 299 16.09 3.77 7.27
C GLY A 299 14.83 3.69 8.11
N ALA A 300 13.66 4.02 7.55
CA ALA A 300 12.38 3.93 8.25
C ALA A 300 12.10 2.53 8.81
N VAL A 301 12.42 1.51 8.01
CA VAL A 301 12.23 0.10 8.38
C VAL A 301 13.21 -0.31 9.47
N LEU A 302 14.50 0.00 9.30
CA LEU A 302 15.54 -0.36 10.26
C LEU A 302 15.30 0.30 11.62
N GLU A 303 14.90 1.57 11.64
CA GLU A 303 14.67 2.34 12.85
C GLU A 303 13.52 1.79 13.72
N ARG A 304 12.58 1.03 13.12
CA ARG A 304 11.39 0.47 13.79
C ARG A 304 11.46 -1.05 14.02
N ILE A 305 12.64 -1.66 13.85
CA ILE A 305 12.83 -3.08 14.18
C ILE A 305 12.69 -3.27 15.69
N ASN A 306 11.95 -4.31 16.09
CA ASN A 306 11.95 -4.75 17.47
C ASN A 306 13.33 -5.31 17.83
N ARG A 307 14.11 -4.59 18.63
CA ARG A 307 15.46 -4.99 19.03
C ARG A 307 15.55 -6.32 19.78
N THR A 308 14.44 -6.81 20.34
CA THR A 308 14.43 -8.02 21.15
C THR A 308 14.38 -9.29 20.28
N ASP A 309 13.56 -9.29 19.23
CA ASP A 309 13.35 -10.49 18.41
C ASP A 309 13.68 -10.32 16.93
N GLY A 310 13.90 -9.09 16.45
CA GLY A 310 14.19 -8.79 15.03
C GLY A 310 12.95 -8.69 14.13
N SER A 311 11.75 -8.64 14.70
CA SER A 311 10.52 -8.36 13.96
C SER A 311 10.58 -6.96 13.33
N VAL A 312 10.17 -6.86 12.08
CA VAL A 312 10.06 -5.59 11.37
C VAL A 312 8.67 -5.01 11.59
N CYS A 313 8.59 -3.72 11.94
CA CYS A 313 7.32 -3.04 12.18
C CYS A 313 6.46 -3.01 10.92
N HIS A 314 5.22 -3.47 11.06
CA HIS A 314 4.21 -3.44 10.01
C HIS A 314 3.61 -2.03 9.87
N GLU A 315 3.04 -1.48 10.93
CA GLU A 315 2.39 -0.16 10.96
C GLU A 315 2.87 0.61 12.19
N GLU A 316 3.13 1.91 12.02
CA GLU A 316 3.34 2.82 13.14
C GLU A 316 2.04 3.54 13.54
N THR A 317 1.89 3.77 14.83
CA THR A 317 0.85 4.59 15.42
C THR A 317 1.48 5.84 16.02
N ILE A 318 1.04 7.02 15.58
CA ILE A 318 1.63 8.32 15.93
C ILE A 318 0.55 9.35 16.27
N GLY A 319 0.96 10.50 16.78
CA GLY A 319 0.09 11.65 17.06
C GLY A 319 -0.97 11.35 18.13
N ASP A 320 -2.12 12.02 18.02
CA ASP A 320 -3.21 11.94 18.99
C ASP A 320 -3.73 10.51 19.24
N TYR A 321 -3.68 9.63 18.23
CA TYR A 321 -4.11 8.23 18.39
C TYR A 321 -3.11 7.42 19.24
N ALA A 322 -1.81 7.69 19.12
CA ALA A 322 -0.82 7.07 19.99
C ALA A 322 -1.07 7.44 21.46
N THR A 323 -1.34 8.72 21.73
CA THR A 323 -1.70 9.18 23.07
C THR A 323 -2.98 8.52 23.57
N LEU A 324 -4.01 8.38 22.72
CA LEU A 324 -5.24 7.68 23.07
C LEU A 324 -4.98 6.22 23.47
N LEU A 325 -4.19 5.48 22.69
CA LEU A 325 -3.87 4.07 22.99
C LEU A 325 -3.04 3.93 24.27
N ASN A 326 -2.06 4.82 24.48
CA ASN A 326 -1.28 4.83 25.72
C ASN A 326 -2.18 5.06 26.93
N LEU A 327 -3.10 6.04 26.87
CA LEU A 327 -4.07 6.31 27.94
C LEU A 327 -4.98 5.10 28.21
N GLN A 328 -5.46 4.43 27.17
CA GLN A 328 -6.28 3.21 27.31
C GLN A 328 -5.50 2.06 27.99
N ASN A 329 -4.19 2.02 27.79
CA ASN A 329 -3.29 1.07 28.45
C ASN A 329 -2.81 1.55 29.83
N GLY A 330 -3.30 2.69 30.33
CA GLY A 330 -2.90 3.27 31.62
C GLY A 330 -1.48 3.87 31.61
N ILE A 331 -0.95 4.22 30.43
CA ILE A 331 0.36 4.82 30.23
C ILE A 331 0.18 6.30 29.90
N ASP A 332 0.75 7.19 30.72
CA ASP A 332 0.80 8.62 30.44
C ASP A 332 1.96 8.94 29.49
N SER A 333 1.71 8.87 28.18
CA SER A 333 2.74 9.02 27.15
C SER A 333 2.16 9.39 25.78
N THR A 334 2.90 10.19 25.03
CA THR A 334 2.63 10.54 23.62
C THR A 334 3.54 9.77 22.65
N ALA A 335 4.35 8.84 23.17
CA ALA A 335 5.30 8.07 22.38
C ALA A 335 4.58 7.24 21.29
N PRO A 336 5.22 7.08 20.11
CA PRO A 336 4.67 6.27 19.04
C PRO A 336 4.58 4.80 19.43
N GLY A 337 3.65 4.08 18.81
CA GLY A 337 3.52 2.63 18.89
C GLY A 337 3.95 1.95 17.60
N PHE A 338 4.56 0.77 17.70
CA PHE A 338 4.98 -0.04 16.55
C PHE A 338 4.35 -1.42 16.63
N THR A 339 3.69 -1.85 15.56
CA THR A 339 2.98 -3.13 15.54
C THR A 339 3.76 -4.17 14.74
N TYR A 340 3.73 -5.42 15.21
CA TYR A 340 4.43 -6.53 14.58
C TYR A 340 3.54 -7.76 14.28
N PRO A 341 2.23 -7.63 13.91
CA PRO A 341 1.38 -8.81 13.70
C PRO A 341 1.75 -9.58 12.42
N MET A 342 2.29 -8.87 11.42
CA MET A 342 2.57 -9.43 10.11
C MET A 342 3.88 -10.21 10.08
N ILE A 343 3.81 -11.46 9.64
CA ILE A 343 4.95 -12.37 9.51
C ILE A 343 5.74 -12.14 8.21
N ASP A 344 5.10 -11.61 7.16
CA ASP A 344 5.71 -11.38 5.84
C ASP A 344 6.73 -10.23 5.85
N THR A 345 6.48 -9.21 6.69
CA THR A 345 7.18 -7.93 6.71
C THR A 345 8.67 -8.10 7.01
N ASP A 346 9.01 -9.10 7.84
CA ASP A 346 10.39 -9.44 8.18
C ASP A 346 11.25 -9.75 6.95
N TYR A 347 10.69 -10.44 5.96
CA TYR A 347 11.43 -11.03 4.86
C TYR A 347 11.74 -10.02 3.74
N PHE A 348 10.97 -8.94 3.64
CA PHE A 348 11.20 -7.92 2.61
C PHE A 348 12.49 -7.12 2.85
N LEU A 349 12.88 -6.90 4.10
CA LEU A 349 14.03 -6.09 4.45
C LEU A 349 15.35 -6.63 3.86
N PRO A 350 15.76 -7.88 4.09
CA PRO A 350 17.01 -8.39 3.49
C PRO A 350 16.95 -8.38 1.97
N ILE A 351 15.78 -8.63 1.35
CA ILE A 351 15.60 -8.58 -0.11
C ILE A 351 15.87 -7.17 -0.64
N LEU A 352 15.28 -6.15 -0.02
CA LEU A 352 15.47 -4.75 -0.42
C LEU A 352 16.91 -4.29 -0.20
N MET A 353 17.52 -4.66 0.94
CA MET A 353 18.92 -4.34 1.24
C MET A 353 19.89 -5.00 0.24
N ASP A 354 19.65 -6.25 -0.17
CA ASP A 354 20.50 -6.96 -1.15
C ASP A 354 20.50 -6.24 -2.50
N ARG A 355 19.31 -5.85 -3.00
CA ARG A 355 19.17 -5.07 -4.24
C ARG A 355 19.83 -3.70 -4.14
N TYR A 356 19.57 -2.99 -3.05
CA TYR A 356 20.12 -1.66 -2.82
C TYR A 356 21.65 -1.66 -2.72
N PHE A 357 22.25 -2.55 -1.92
CA PHE A 357 23.71 -2.59 -1.77
C PHE A 357 24.44 -3.19 -2.97
N SER A 358 23.78 -4.05 -3.75
CA SER A 358 24.31 -4.51 -5.04
C SER A 358 24.49 -3.35 -6.02
N SER A 359 23.56 -2.39 -6.04
CA SER A 359 23.64 -1.20 -6.91
C SER A 359 24.44 -0.05 -6.29
N THR A 360 24.52 0.03 -4.96
CA THR A 360 25.17 1.14 -4.23
C THR A 360 26.16 0.69 -3.15
N PRO A 361 27.17 -0.14 -3.47
CA PRO A 361 28.04 -0.77 -2.46
C PRO A 361 28.80 0.23 -1.56
N ARG A 362 29.07 1.45 -2.07
CA ARG A 362 29.73 2.52 -1.29
C ARG A 362 28.87 3.06 -0.13
N ARG A 363 27.56 2.79 -0.14
CA ARG A 363 26.61 3.27 0.88
C ARG A 363 26.49 2.35 2.09
N VAL A 364 26.94 1.09 2.00
CA VAL A 364 26.86 0.09 3.08
C VAL A 364 27.34 0.65 4.42
N LYS A 365 28.59 1.12 4.47
CA LYS A 365 29.19 1.62 5.72
C LYS A 365 28.46 2.84 6.27
N ALA A 366 28.14 3.81 5.41
CA ALA A 366 27.51 5.06 5.84
C ALA A 366 26.11 4.80 6.39
N LEU A 367 25.30 4.00 5.68
CA LEU A 367 23.92 3.71 6.06
C LEU A 367 23.84 2.85 7.34
N LEU A 368 24.64 1.80 7.44
CA LEU A 368 24.57 0.86 8.57
C LEU A 368 25.28 1.37 9.84
N SER A 369 26.09 2.42 9.73
CA SER A 369 26.68 3.12 10.89
C SER A 369 25.76 4.19 11.49
N THR A 370 24.62 4.47 10.86
CA THR A 370 23.61 5.39 11.41
C THR A 370 23.15 4.89 12.77
N LYS A 371 23.16 5.78 13.77
CA LYS A 371 22.66 5.48 15.11
C LYS A 371 21.15 5.34 15.06
N ALA A 372 20.62 4.35 15.75
CA ALA A 372 19.19 4.19 15.96
C ALA A 372 18.77 4.85 17.29
N GLY A 373 17.47 5.10 17.43
CA GLY A 373 16.88 5.69 18.64
C GLY A 373 16.22 7.06 18.44
N ASP A 374 16.15 7.54 17.20
CA ASP A 374 15.56 8.83 16.82
C ASP A 374 14.03 8.72 16.69
N VAL A 375 13.51 7.59 16.21
CA VAL A 375 12.05 7.34 16.12
C VAL A 375 11.61 6.33 17.18
N ASP A 376 12.25 5.17 17.23
CA ASP A 376 12.01 4.19 18.29
C ASP A 376 13.07 4.34 19.37
N VAL A 377 12.72 5.03 20.46
CA VAL A 377 13.63 5.29 21.57
C VAL A 377 14.17 4.02 22.22
N GLU A 378 13.47 2.88 22.08
CA GLU A 378 13.97 1.60 22.56
C GLU A 378 15.22 1.18 21.81
N ASN A 379 15.43 1.62 20.56
CA ASN A 379 16.59 1.28 19.73
C ASN A 379 17.86 2.11 20.02
N ARG A 380 17.82 3.01 21.00
CA ARG A 380 19.02 3.76 21.44
C ARG A 380 20.19 2.82 21.78
N ASN A 381 21.40 3.30 21.48
CA ASN A 381 22.68 2.60 21.59
C ASN A 381 22.91 1.47 20.59
N LEU A 382 22.03 1.30 19.60
CA LEU A 382 22.24 0.43 18.45
C LEU A 382 22.53 1.28 17.20
N THR A 383 23.03 0.61 16.16
CA THR A 383 23.03 1.16 14.80
C THR A 383 22.02 0.42 13.93
N TRP A 384 21.69 1.00 12.78
CA TRP A 384 20.93 0.33 11.73
C TRP A 384 21.56 -1.00 11.28
N GLY A 385 22.90 -1.10 11.29
CA GLY A 385 23.62 -2.36 11.08
C GLY A 385 23.40 -3.41 12.18
N ASN A 386 23.21 -2.99 13.45
CA ASN A 386 22.85 -3.92 14.51
C ASN A 386 21.42 -4.45 14.32
N LEU A 387 20.48 -3.57 13.97
CA LEU A 387 19.08 -3.94 13.78
C LEU A 387 18.89 -4.86 12.56
N SER A 388 19.59 -4.60 11.45
CA SER A 388 19.59 -5.50 10.29
C SER A 388 20.16 -6.88 10.61
N TYR A 389 21.21 -6.94 11.44
CA TYR A 389 21.78 -8.20 11.91
C TYR A 389 20.80 -8.99 12.80
N ILE A 390 20.08 -8.34 13.72
CA ILE A 390 19.09 -8.99 14.60
C ILE A 390 17.96 -9.59 13.75
N ASN A 391 17.44 -8.85 12.76
CA ASN A 391 16.43 -9.37 11.84
C ASN A 391 16.94 -10.58 11.01
N ALA A 392 18.14 -10.48 10.43
CA ALA A 392 18.71 -11.59 9.68
C ALA A 392 18.92 -12.84 10.57
N GLN A 393 19.35 -12.65 11.82
CA GLN A 393 19.50 -13.73 12.78
C GLN A 393 18.16 -14.41 13.09
N LYS A 394 17.08 -13.64 13.27
CA LYS A 394 15.72 -14.17 13.42
C LYS A 394 15.35 -15.08 12.26
N ILE A 395 15.48 -14.59 11.02
CA ILE A 395 15.13 -15.33 9.80
C ILE A 395 15.94 -16.63 9.69
N ILE A 396 17.25 -16.57 9.93
CA ILE A 396 18.12 -17.76 9.93
C ILE A 396 17.66 -18.77 10.99
N ASN A 397 17.26 -18.33 12.18
CA ASN A 397 16.86 -19.24 13.26
C ASN A 397 15.49 -19.89 12.99
N ILE A 398 14.46 -19.10 12.66
CA ILE A 398 13.08 -19.61 12.50
C ILE A 398 12.91 -20.54 11.30
N THR A 399 13.81 -20.45 10.31
CA THR A 399 13.78 -21.28 9.10
C THR A 399 14.56 -22.59 9.23
N ALA A 400 15.29 -22.79 10.34
CA ALA A 400 16.23 -23.88 10.49
C ALA A 400 15.56 -25.27 10.58
N ASP A 401 14.38 -25.37 11.17
CA ASP A 401 13.73 -26.67 11.39
C ASP A 401 13.16 -27.28 10.11
N PHE A 402 12.69 -26.46 9.17
CA PHE A 402 12.30 -26.94 7.84
C PHE A 402 13.49 -27.46 7.03
N GLU A 403 14.71 -26.97 7.26
CA GLU A 403 15.94 -27.53 6.66
C GLU A 403 16.20 -28.97 7.13
N LYS A 404 15.84 -29.28 8.37
CA LYS A 404 16.03 -30.61 8.97
C LYS A 404 14.91 -31.56 8.57
N GLU A 405 13.68 -31.06 8.56
CA GLU A 405 12.50 -31.84 8.23
C GLU A 405 11.51 -31.00 7.42
N GLN A 406 11.38 -31.31 6.14
CA GLN A 406 10.55 -30.58 5.18
C GLN A 406 9.07 -30.98 5.30
N SER A 407 8.43 -30.64 6.43
CA SER A 407 7.02 -30.95 6.71
C SER A 407 6.22 -29.71 7.08
N LEU A 408 4.89 -29.81 7.00
CA LEU A 408 3.97 -28.69 7.26
C LEU A 408 4.14 -28.07 8.64
N LYS A 409 4.54 -28.86 9.63
CA LYS A 409 4.75 -28.39 11.01
C LYS A 409 5.87 -27.34 11.13
N ASN A 410 6.81 -27.35 10.19
CA ASN A 410 7.98 -26.48 10.17
C ASN A 410 7.84 -25.31 9.18
N LEU A 411 6.68 -25.15 8.55
CA LEU A 411 6.37 -23.96 7.76
C LEU A 411 6.09 -22.76 8.67
N ILE A 412 6.29 -21.55 8.13
CA ILE A 412 5.96 -20.30 8.80
C ILE A 412 4.44 -20.14 8.84
N GLN A 413 3.91 -19.89 10.04
CA GLN A 413 2.47 -19.75 10.30
C GLN A 413 2.14 -18.38 10.87
N LEU A 414 0.90 -17.93 10.71
CA LEU A 414 0.41 -16.73 11.38
C LEU A 414 0.60 -16.87 12.90
N LYS A 415 1.00 -15.77 13.54
CA LYS A 415 1.22 -15.72 14.99
C LYS A 415 -0.02 -16.20 15.75
N LYS A 416 0.19 -16.89 16.86
CA LYS A 416 -0.91 -17.44 17.67
C LYS A 416 -1.86 -16.30 18.10
N GLY A 417 -3.16 -16.49 17.91
CA GLY A 417 -4.17 -15.49 18.23
C GLY A 417 -4.44 -14.47 17.12
N GLU A 418 -3.48 -14.24 16.21
CA GLU A 418 -3.70 -13.37 15.06
C GLU A 418 -4.56 -14.04 13.99
N LEU A 419 -5.47 -13.26 13.39
CA LEU A 419 -6.31 -13.66 12.26
C LEU A 419 -5.68 -13.28 10.91
N VAL A 420 -4.83 -12.25 10.93
CA VAL A 420 -4.09 -11.71 9.79
C VAL A 420 -2.59 -11.88 10.04
N GLY A 421 -1.79 -11.79 8.99
CA GLY A 421 -0.33 -11.80 9.17
C GLY A 421 0.48 -11.68 7.88
N GLN A 422 -0.14 -11.36 6.76
CA GLN A 422 0.55 -11.05 5.51
C GLN A 422 -0.27 -10.01 4.73
N TRP A 423 0.19 -9.62 3.54
CA TRP A 423 -0.43 -8.60 2.67
C TRP A 423 -1.95 -8.64 2.55
N ARG A 424 -2.60 -9.83 2.57
CA ARG A 424 -4.06 -9.98 2.66
C ARG A 424 -4.53 -9.81 4.11
N ASP A 425 -4.35 -8.62 4.65
CA ASP A 425 -4.61 -8.25 6.04
C ASP A 425 -6.08 -7.97 6.37
N SER A 426 -7.01 -8.66 5.68
CA SER A 426 -8.41 -8.72 6.07
C SER A 426 -8.73 -10.05 6.75
N THR A 427 -9.70 -10.07 7.67
CA THR A 427 -10.11 -11.25 8.45
C THR A 427 -10.30 -12.52 7.60
N TYR A 428 -10.87 -12.38 6.40
CA TYR A 428 -11.13 -13.50 5.49
C TYR A 428 -10.10 -13.63 4.36
N GLY A 429 -9.05 -12.80 4.32
CA GLY A 429 -8.09 -12.74 3.22
C GLY A 429 -7.37 -14.06 2.91
N LEU A 430 -7.28 -14.98 3.88
CA LEU A 430 -6.73 -16.34 3.72
C LEU A 430 -7.78 -17.45 3.89
N ALA A 431 -9.07 -17.12 3.90
CA ALA A 431 -10.16 -18.06 4.19
C ALA A 431 -9.94 -18.85 5.50
N ASN A 432 -9.47 -18.16 6.55
CA ASN A 432 -9.03 -18.73 7.85
C ASN A 432 -7.74 -19.58 7.80
N GLY A 433 -7.10 -19.71 6.64
CA GLY A 433 -5.80 -20.38 6.52
C GLY A 433 -4.71 -19.73 7.36
N ARG A 434 -3.87 -20.54 8.00
CA ARG A 434 -2.82 -20.10 8.93
C ARG A 434 -1.42 -20.21 8.37
N ILE A 435 -1.24 -20.90 7.24
CA ILE A 435 0.07 -21.13 6.62
C ILE A 435 0.02 -20.59 5.19
N PRO A 436 0.42 -19.32 4.96
CA PRO A 436 0.20 -18.65 3.69
C PRO A 436 1.24 -19.02 2.62
N PHE A 437 0.80 -19.04 1.35
CA PHE A 437 1.63 -19.42 0.20
C PHE A 437 2.78 -18.45 -0.06
N ASP A 438 2.49 -17.14 -0.13
CA ASP A 438 3.44 -16.08 -0.46
C ASP A 438 4.67 -16.10 0.48
N VAL A 439 4.43 -16.24 1.78
CA VAL A 439 5.50 -16.29 2.78
C VAL A 439 6.38 -17.52 2.58
N ASN A 440 5.78 -18.71 2.49
CA ASN A 440 6.51 -19.98 2.52
C ASN A 440 7.12 -20.37 1.16
N CYS A 441 6.44 -20.04 0.06
CA CYS A 441 6.84 -20.41 -1.29
C CYS A 441 7.61 -19.32 -2.04
N ALA A 442 7.66 -18.09 -1.51
CA ALA A 442 8.38 -16.98 -2.14
C ALA A 442 9.28 -16.20 -1.16
N LEU A 443 8.72 -15.60 -0.12
CA LEU A 443 9.44 -14.62 0.70
C LEU A 443 10.56 -15.24 1.54
N VAL A 444 10.30 -16.36 2.22
CA VAL A 444 11.29 -17.06 3.04
C VAL A 444 12.53 -17.47 2.23
N PRO A 445 12.41 -18.24 1.12
CA PRO A 445 13.59 -18.58 0.31
C PRO A 445 14.26 -17.34 -0.29
N ALA A 446 13.51 -16.31 -0.72
CA ALA A 446 14.09 -15.09 -1.27
C ALA A 446 14.92 -14.32 -0.23
N ALA A 447 14.41 -14.18 0.99
CA ALA A 447 15.12 -13.55 2.10
C ALA A 447 16.38 -14.33 2.49
N LEU A 448 16.34 -15.67 2.49
CA LEU A 448 17.51 -16.50 2.77
C LEU A 448 18.59 -16.37 1.69
N TYR A 449 18.21 -16.30 0.40
CA TYR A 449 19.16 -15.98 -0.67
C TYR A 449 19.78 -14.59 -0.48
N ALA A 450 18.95 -13.59 -0.17
CA ALA A 450 19.40 -12.23 0.09
C ALA A 450 20.37 -12.16 1.28
N ILE A 451 20.08 -12.83 2.40
CA ILE A 451 20.99 -12.93 3.55
C ILE A 451 22.32 -13.60 3.14
N SER A 452 22.28 -14.62 2.29
CA SER A 452 23.50 -15.25 1.76
C SER A 452 24.37 -14.26 0.97
N ASN A 453 23.74 -13.41 0.15
CA ASN A 453 24.44 -12.40 -0.64
C ASN A 453 24.99 -11.28 0.25
N LEU A 454 24.16 -10.74 1.13
CA LEU A 454 24.52 -9.72 2.10
C LEU A 454 25.66 -10.16 3.03
N ALA A 455 25.71 -11.43 3.42
CA ALA A 455 26.81 -11.97 4.23
C ALA A 455 28.17 -11.98 3.51
N LYS A 456 28.20 -11.84 2.18
CA LYS A 456 29.44 -11.70 1.39
C LYS A 456 29.86 -10.23 1.22
N VAL A 457 28.98 -9.28 1.56
CA VAL A 457 29.24 -7.84 1.44
C VAL A 457 29.89 -7.34 2.73
N GLU A 458 31.10 -6.78 2.60
CA GLU A 458 31.84 -6.27 3.74
C GLU A 458 31.07 -5.16 4.48
N GLY A 459 30.97 -5.30 5.80
CA GLY A 459 30.33 -4.30 6.67
C GLY A 459 28.82 -4.44 6.84
N VAL A 460 28.14 -5.38 6.16
CA VAL A 460 26.71 -5.62 6.38
C VAL A 460 26.44 -6.38 7.67
N TYR A 461 27.07 -7.55 7.84
CA TYR A 461 26.98 -8.33 9.07
C TYR A 461 28.35 -8.38 9.77
N PRO A 462 28.37 -8.53 11.12
CA PRO A 462 29.63 -8.69 11.86
C PRO A 462 30.44 -9.86 11.31
N ASN A 463 31.78 -9.79 11.28
CA ASN A 463 32.61 -10.95 10.90
C ASN A 463 32.99 -11.77 12.14
N ASN A 464 32.09 -12.66 12.58
CA ASN A 464 32.29 -13.50 13.76
C ASN A 464 31.98 -14.99 13.46
N SER A 465 32.14 -15.87 14.45
CA SER A 465 31.92 -17.31 14.27
C SER A 465 30.49 -17.69 13.88
N VAL A 466 29.49 -16.85 14.16
CA VAL A 466 28.08 -17.09 13.85
C VAL A 466 27.78 -16.79 12.39
N THR A 467 28.28 -15.65 11.89
CA THR A 467 27.94 -15.10 10.57
C THR A 467 28.89 -15.53 9.46
N ARG A 468 30.11 -15.98 9.79
CA ARG A 468 31.14 -16.34 8.80
C ARG A 468 30.68 -17.41 7.81
N SER A 469 29.76 -18.30 8.21
CA SER A 469 29.19 -19.33 7.33
C SER A 469 27.86 -18.93 6.68
N TRP A 470 27.27 -17.78 7.01
CA TRP A 470 25.93 -17.42 6.53
C TRP A 470 25.83 -17.36 5.00
N GLY A 471 26.91 -16.95 4.33
CA GLY A 471 26.96 -16.94 2.86
C GLY A 471 26.69 -18.31 2.22
N SER A 472 27.14 -19.41 2.82
CA SER A 472 26.90 -20.77 2.31
C SER A 472 25.70 -21.45 2.98
N SER A 473 25.53 -21.31 4.30
CA SER A 473 24.45 -21.95 5.04
C SER A 473 23.07 -21.38 4.69
N ALA A 474 22.95 -20.06 4.49
CA ALA A 474 21.70 -19.44 4.09
C ALA A 474 21.31 -19.82 2.67
N ALA A 475 22.28 -19.89 1.74
CA ALA A 475 22.05 -20.33 0.36
C ALA A 475 21.55 -21.80 0.30
N LYS A 476 22.20 -22.70 1.05
CA LYS A 476 21.75 -24.09 1.16
C LYS A 476 20.31 -24.18 1.69
N ARG A 477 20.01 -23.43 2.75
CA ARG A 477 18.67 -23.41 3.34
C ARG A 477 17.64 -22.82 2.38
N ALA A 478 17.97 -21.74 1.70
CA ALA A 478 17.12 -21.12 0.69
C ALA A 478 16.71 -22.14 -0.38
N LYS A 479 17.67 -22.91 -0.91
CA LYS A 479 17.41 -23.95 -1.91
C LYS A 479 16.48 -25.05 -1.39
N ILE A 480 16.67 -25.50 -0.15
CA ILE A 480 15.80 -26.51 0.46
C ILE A 480 14.37 -25.98 0.62
N TRP A 481 14.20 -24.76 1.14
CA TRP A 481 12.90 -24.11 1.23
C TRP A 481 12.26 -23.98 -0.15
N GLU A 482 12.98 -23.41 -1.12
CA GLU A 482 12.49 -23.16 -2.46
C GLU A 482 11.97 -24.43 -3.16
N ASP A 483 12.70 -25.54 -3.05
CA ASP A 483 12.40 -26.79 -3.74
C ASP A 483 11.29 -27.60 -3.04
N ASN A 484 11.19 -27.51 -1.71
CA ASN A 484 10.35 -28.42 -0.93
C ASN A 484 9.07 -27.77 -0.39
N THR A 485 8.91 -26.44 -0.38
CA THR A 485 7.63 -25.83 0.04
C THR A 485 6.57 -25.87 -1.05
N LEU A 486 6.93 -25.60 -2.30
CA LEU A 486 5.95 -25.49 -3.39
C LEU A 486 5.06 -26.74 -3.58
N PRO A 487 5.59 -27.99 -3.55
CA PRO A 487 4.77 -29.19 -3.67
C PRO A 487 3.75 -29.36 -2.54
N LEU A 488 4.00 -28.77 -1.36
CA LEU A 488 3.08 -28.85 -0.21
C LEU A 488 1.79 -28.06 -0.45
N PHE A 489 1.82 -27.05 -1.32
CA PHE A 489 0.66 -26.21 -1.67
C PHE A 489 -0.02 -26.63 -2.98
N GLN A 490 0.64 -27.42 -3.81
CA GLN A 490 0.11 -27.84 -5.11
C GLN A 490 -1.14 -28.74 -4.96
N TYR A 491 -2.15 -28.51 -5.79
CA TYR A 491 -3.28 -29.41 -5.95
C TYR A 491 -3.64 -29.57 -7.44
N ASN A 492 -4.51 -30.55 -7.72
CA ASN A 492 -5.08 -30.72 -9.04
C ASN A 492 -6.57 -31.03 -8.97
N LEU A 493 -7.30 -30.59 -10.00
CA LEU A 493 -8.71 -30.89 -10.22
C LEU A 493 -8.87 -31.53 -11.59
N THR A 494 -9.77 -32.49 -11.75
CA THR A 494 -10.14 -32.93 -13.10
C THR A 494 -10.93 -31.82 -13.80
N VAL A 495 -10.85 -31.77 -15.13
CA VAL A 495 -11.66 -30.82 -15.94
C VAL A 495 -13.15 -30.97 -15.62
N GLU A 496 -13.63 -32.19 -15.38
CA GLU A 496 -15.01 -32.49 -15.01
C GLU A 496 -15.39 -31.85 -13.66
N THR A 497 -14.59 -32.06 -12.61
CA THR A 497 -14.84 -31.46 -11.28
C THR A 497 -14.78 -29.94 -11.34
N ALA A 498 -13.78 -29.38 -12.02
CA ALA A 498 -13.66 -27.93 -12.19
C ALA A 498 -14.88 -27.35 -12.93
N THR A 499 -15.35 -28.02 -13.98
CA THR A 499 -16.56 -27.61 -14.72
C THR A 499 -17.82 -27.69 -13.86
N SER A 500 -17.96 -28.71 -13.02
CA SER A 500 -19.08 -28.82 -12.07
C SER A 500 -19.06 -27.68 -11.06
N ASN A 501 -17.91 -27.43 -10.44
CA ASN A 501 -17.73 -26.36 -9.45
C ASN A 501 -18.07 -24.98 -10.02
N LEU A 502 -17.71 -24.71 -11.29
CA LEU A 502 -18.07 -23.45 -11.96
C LEU A 502 -19.59 -23.28 -12.15
N LYS A 503 -20.30 -24.35 -12.48
CA LYS A 503 -21.77 -24.31 -12.61
C LYS A 503 -22.43 -23.99 -11.27
N ASP A 504 -21.94 -24.62 -10.20
CA ASP A 504 -22.44 -24.36 -8.84
C ASP A 504 -22.09 -22.95 -8.38
N TYR A 505 -20.87 -22.49 -8.66
CA TYR A 505 -20.42 -21.13 -8.35
C TYR A 505 -21.34 -20.08 -8.98
N VAL A 506 -21.54 -20.12 -10.31
CA VAL A 506 -22.40 -19.14 -11.01
C VAL A 506 -23.86 -19.23 -10.53
N LYS A 507 -24.36 -20.44 -10.24
CA LYS A 507 -25.72 -20.63 -9.74
C LYS A 507 -25.93 -20.00 -8.35
N GLU A 508 -24.91 -20.00 -7.50
CA GLU A 508 -24.98 -19.50 -6.12
C GLU A 508 -24.48 -18.06 -5.97
N ASN A 509 -23.90 -17.47 -7.03
CA ASN A 509 -23.31 -16.14 -6.98
C ASN A 509 -24.37 -15.04 -7.08
N THR A 510 -24.21 -13.98 -6.28
CA THR A 510 -25.15 -12.85 -6.22
C THR A 510 -24.69 -11.62 -7.01
N PHE A 511 -23.43 -11.59 -7.45
CA PHE A 511 -22.81 -10.46 -8.14
C PHE A 511 -22.33 -10.78 -9.57
N TYR A 512 -22.46 -12.04 -10.00
CA TYR A 512 -22.08 -12.51 -11.33
C TYR A 512 -23.10 -13.50 -11.90
N ASP A 513 -23.77 -13.13 -13.00
CA ASP A 513 -24.77 -13.93 -13.73
C ASP A 513 -24.30 -14.30 -15.16
N GLY A 514 -22.99 -14.29 -15.40
CA GLY A 514 -22.38 -14.48 -16.71
C GLY A 514 -22.09 -15.94 -17.10
N SER A 515 -21.23 -16.11 -18.12
CA SER A 515 -20.79 -17.43 -18.56
C SER A 515 -19.90 -18.10 -17.51
N THR A 516 -19.99 -19.42 -17.39
CA THR A 516 -19.04 -20.19 -16.56
C THR A 516 -17.63 -20.23 -17.15
N HIS A 517 -17.49 -19.99 -18.46
CA HIS A 517 -16.26 -20.20 -19.22
C HIS A 517 -15.67 -21.62 -19.06
N ALA A 518 -16.53 -22.63 -18.87
CA ALA A 518 -16.12 -24.01 -18.63
C ALA A 518 -15.29 -24.64 -19.78
N ASP A 519 -15.50 -24.19 -21.01
CA ASP A 519 -14.71 -24.57 -22.18
C ASP A 519 -13.22 -24.21 -22.02
N SER A 520 -12.93 -23.07 -21.39
CA SER A 520 -11.55 -22.64 -21.12
C SER A 520 -10.81 -23.57 -20.14
N VAL A 521 -11.53 -24.28 -19.26
CA VAL A 521 -10.93 -25.23 -18.31
C VAL A 521 -10.24 -26.37 -19.05
N ALA A 522 -10.88 -26.91 -20.10
CA ALA A 522 -10.30 -27.96 -20.91
C ALA A 522 -9.09 -27.45 -21.72
N ASN A 523 -9.24 -26.27 -22.34
CA ASN A 523 -8.20 -25.65 -23.19
C ASN A 523 -6.91 -25.31 -22.42
N TYR A 524 -7.04 -24.93 -21.15
CA TYR A 524 -5.92 -24.56 -20.28
C TYR A 524 -5.72 -25.57 -19.15
N SER A 525 -5.74 -26.86 -19.49
CA SER A 525 -5.45 -27.99 -18.59
C SER A 525 -4.21 -28.77 -19.05
N SER A 526 -3.58 -29.49 -18.14
CA SER A 526 -2.49 -30.41 -18.45
C SER A 526 -2.96 -31.84 -18.22
N SER A 527 -3.00 -32.64 -19.29
CA SER A 527 -3.46 -34.04 -19.24
C SER A 527 -4.84 -34.22 -18.59
N GLY A 528 -5.79 -33.34 -18.92
CA GLY A 528 -7.16 -33.38 -18.38
C GLY A 528 -7.28 -32.93 -16.92
N LYS A 529 -6.25 -32.28 -16.37
CA LYS A 529 -6.23 -31.73 -15.01
C LYS A 529 -5.87 -30.25 -14.99
N VAL A 530 -6.58 -29.49 -14.16
CA VAL A 530 -6.18 -28.14 -13.76
C VAL A 530 -5.20 -28.29 -12.62
N VAL A 531 -3.95 -27.86 -12.84
CA VAL A 531 -2.92 -27.77 -11.79
C VAL A 531 -2.92 -26.35 -11.25
N ASP A 532 -2.92 -26.21 -9.92
CA ASP A 532 -2.94 -24.91 -9.26
C ASP A 532 -2.31 -25.01 -7.85
N TYR A 533 -2.16 -23.88 -7.17
CA TYR A 533 -1.55 -23.78 -5.85
C TYR A 533 -2.53 -23.17 -4.85
N ALA A 534 -2.56 -23.75 -3.65
CA ALA A 534 -3.45 -23.29 -2.59
C ALA A 534 -2.99 -21.93 -2.06
N LEU A 535 -3.95 -21.04 -1.81
CA LEU A 535 -3.73 -19.72 -1.21
C LEU A 535 -3.05 -19.83 0.17
N ALA A 536 -3.48 -20.83 0.93
CA ALA A 536 -2.94 -21.18 2.23
C ALA A 536 -3.19 -22.66 2.54
N ILE A 537 -2.60 -23.13 3.62
CA ILE A 537 -2.99 -24.37 4.30
C ILE A 537 -3.67 -23.99 5.61
N ASN A 538 -4.73 -24.71 5.98
CA ASN A 538 -5.57 -24.36 7.12
C ASN A 538 -4.76 -24.28 8.41
N THR A 539 -4.23 -25.41 8.89
CA THR A 539 -3.30 -25.47 10.04
C THR A 539 -2.34 -26.66 9.91
N THR A 540 -1.48 -26.88 10.90
CA THR A 540 -0.69 -28.13 10.98
C THR A 540 -1.48 -29.33 11.52
N LYS A 541 -2.72 -29.13 11.99
CA LYS A 541 -3.60 -30.20 12.49
C LYS A 541 -4.67 -30.58 11.48
N ASP A 542 -5.14 -29.59 10.76
CA ASP A 542 -6.02 -29.70 9.61
C ASP A 542 -5.25 -29.19 8.40
N GLU A 543 -4.71 -30.13 7.64
CA GLU A 543 -3.84 -29.84 6.49
C GLU A 543 -4.64 -29.53 5.22
N GLU A 544 -5.93 -29.16 5.35
CA GLU A 544 -6.75 -28.74 4.23
C GLU A 544 -6.08 -27.61 3.45
N LYS A 545 -5.94 -27.82 2.13
CA LYS A 545 -5.50 -26.82 1.18
C LYS A 545 -6.64 -25.85 0.90
N ILE A 546 -6.41 -24.56 1.10
CA ILE A 546 -7.34 -23.50 0.71
C ILE A 546 -7.23 -23.29 -0.82
N ARG A 547 -8.04 -24.05 -1.57
CA ARG A 547 -8.00 -24.16 -3.04
C ARG A 547 -8.66 -22.97 -3.77
N ILE A 548 -8.21 -21.77 -3.46
CA ILE A 548 -8.62 -20.51 -4.11
C ILE A 548 -7.53 -20.14 -5.11
N THR A 549 -7.85 -20.00 -6.40
CA THR A 549 -6.88 -19.52 -7.40
C THR A 549 -6.51 -18.06 -7.09
N HIS A 550 -5.22 -17.71 -7.10
CA HIS A 550 -4.77 -16.43 -6.53
C HIS A 550 -3.55 -15.82 -7.24
N THR A 551 -3.33 -14.52 -7.03
CA THR A 551 -2.18 -13.78 -7.61
C THR A 551 -0.88 -13.91 -6.82
N ASP A 552 -0.87 -14.53 -5.62
CA ASP A 552 0.35 -14.66 -4.79
C ASP A 552 1.49 -15.45 -5.48
N THR A 553 1.19 -16.17 -6.56
CA THR A 553 2.18 -16.75 -7.46
C THR A 553 3.14 -15.70 -8.04
N ALA A 554 2.70 -14.44 -8.18
CA ALA A 554 3.50 -13.30 -8.62
C ALA A 554 4.74 -13.06 -7.72
N PHE A 555 4.64 -13.29 -6.41
CA PHE A 555 5.80 -13.15 -5.51
C PHE A 555 6.91 -14.14 -5.87
N ARG A 556 6.57 -15.41 -6.12
CA ARG A 556 7.56 -16.42 -6.52
C ARG A 556 8.16 -16.09 -7.89
N LEU A 557 7.34 -15.64 -8.85
CA LEU A 557 7.82 -15.21 -10.16
C LEU A 557 8.79 -14.02 -10.09
N PHE A 558 8.52 -13.06 -9.21
CA PHE A 558 9.31 -11.83 -9.10
C PHE A 558 10.58 -11.99 -8.26
N LEU A 559 10.53 -12.77 -7.19
CA LEU A 559 11.59 -12.83 -6.18
C LEU A 559 12.58 -13.98 -6.37
N LEU A 560 12.18 -15.06 -7.09
CA LEU A 560 12.99 -16.28 -7.19
C LEU A 560 13.41 -16.58 -8.64
N ASN A 561 14.60 -17.16 -8.77
CA ASN A 561 15.16 -17.66 -10.03
C ASN A 561 15.36 -19.18 -9.92
N SER A 562 14.25 -19.93 -9.82
CA SER A 562 14.31 -21.35 -9.51
C SER A 562 15.10 -22.17 -10.52
N THR A 563 15.84 -23.14 -10.00
CA THR A 563 16.71 -24.06 -10.75
C THR A 563 16.19 -25.49 -10.77
N ASN A 564 15.05 -25.77 -10.13
CA ASN A 564 14.35 -27.04 -10.28
C ASN A 564 13.44 -26.99 -11.51
N ASP A 565 13.96 -27.43 -12.65
CA ASP A 565 13.30 -27.24 -13.95
C ASP A 565 11.92 -27.88 -14.07
N ALA A 566 11.73 -29.10 -13.57
CA ALA A 566 10.44 -29.78 -13.65
C ALA A 566 9.36 -29.04 -12.83
N GLN A 567 9.73 -28.62 -11.62
CA GLN A 567 8.84 -27.85 -10.75
C GLN A 567 8.57 -26.45 -11.32
N LEU A 568 9.61 -25.75 -11.78
CA LEU A 568 9.49 -24.42 -12.40
C LEU A 568 8.59 -24.47 -13.63
N THR A 569 8.79 -25.43 -14.52
CA THR A 569 7.98 -25.60 -15.74
C THR A 569 6.50 -25.80 -15.40
N THR A 570 6.21 -26.65 -14.40
CA THR A 570 4.84 -26.89 -13.92
C THR A 570 4.21 -25.63 -13.31
N PHE A 571 4.98 -24.91 -12.50
CA PHE A 571 4.55 -23.67 -11.85
C PHE A 571 4.24 -22.55 -12.86
N LEU A 572 5.11 -22.34 -13.83
CA LEU A 572 4.93 -21.33 -14.89
C LEU A 572 3.70 -21.65 -15.74
N ASN A 573 3.52 -22.91 -16.14
CA ASN A 573 2.37 -23.32 -16.94
C ASN A 573 1.05 -23.13 -16.17
N ALA A 574 0.99 -23.55 -14.90
CA ALA A 574 -0.18 -23.37 -14.04
C ALA A 574 -0.54 -21.88 -13.87
N THR A 575 0.45 -21.04 -13.60
CA THR A 575 0.25 -19.58 -13.41
C THR A 575 -0.21 -18.91 -14.71
N ALA A 576 0.43 -19.23 -15.84
CA ALA A 576 0.03 -18.72 -17.15
C ALA A 576 -1.41 -19.12 -17.51
N ASN A 577 -1.76 -20.38 -17.29
CA ASN A 577 -3.10 -20.90 -17.55
C ASN A 577 -4.17 -20.26 -16.65
N ALA A 578 -3.85 -19.93 -15.39
CA ALA A 578 -4.75 -19.20 -14.50
C ALA A 578 -5.06 -17.79 -15.02
N ILE A 579 -4.09 -17.11 -15.62
CA ILE A 579 -4.26 -15.80 -16.26
C ILE A 579 -5.03 -15.94 -17.58
N LEU A 580 -4.73 -16.93 -18.41
CA LEU A 580 -5.38 -17.08 -19.72
C LEU A 580 -6.85 -17.54 -19.64
N ARG A 581 -7.27 -18.12 -18.51
CA ARG A 581 -8.68 -18.45 -18.27
C ARG A 581 -9.47 -17.20 -17.83
N PRO A 582 -10.59 -16.87 -18.50
CA PRO A 582 -11.49 -15.80 -18.04
C PRO A 582 -12.15 -16.16 -16.70
N PHE A 583 -12.40 -15.16 -15.86
CA PHE A 583 -13.22 -15.31 -14.66
C PHE A 583 -14.66 -15.72 -15.05
N PRO A 584 -15.27 -16.73 -14.39
CA PRO A 584 -14.82 -17.37 -13.15
C PRO A 584 -13.93 -18.62 -13.33
N ALA A 585 -13.61 -19.07 -14.55
CA ALA A 585 -12.73 -20.22 -14.77
C ALA A 585 -11.24 -19.95 -14.46
N GLY A 586 -10.84 -18.68 -14.43
CA GLY A 586 -9.49 -18.21 -14.05
C GLY A 586 -9.52 -16.81 -13.44
N LEU A 587 -8.43 -16.07 -13.61
CA LEU A 587 -8.26 -14.78 -12.94
C LEU A 587 -8.71 -13.57 -13.79
N SER A 588 -8.78 -13.71 -15.12
CA SER A 588 -8.89 -12.54 -16.01
C SER A 588 -10.31 -12.01 -16.16
N THR A 589 -10.45 -10.69 -15.98
CA THR A 589 -11.60 -9.90 -16.39
C THR A 589 -11.14 -8.82 -17.37
N PRO A 590 -12.04 -8.17 -18.13
CA PRO A 590 -11.69 -7.00 -18.94
C PRO A 590 -11.16 -5.80 -18.13
N LEU A 591 -11.26 -5.83 -16.79
CA LEU A 591 -10.87 -4.72 -15.91
C LEU A 591 -9.59 -5.03 -15.10
N GLY A 592 -8.96 -6.18 -15.33
CA GLY A 592 -7.81 -6.66 -14.57
C GLY A 592 -7.91 -8.14 -14.21
N ILE A 593 -6.83 -8.69 -13.64
CA ILE A 593 -6.88 -10.01 -13.00
C ILE A 593 -7.32 -9.88 -11.54
N VAL A 594 -8.26 -10.71 -11.10
CA VAL A 594 -8.72 -10.69 -9.70
C VAL A 594 -7.66 -11.32 -8.78
N VAL A 595 -7.51 -10.80 -7.56
CA VAL A 595 -6.45 -11.27 -6.64
C VAL A 595 -6.74 -12.62 -5.99
N ALA A 596 -8.01 -13.01 -5.91
CA ALA A 596 -8.46 -14.30 -5.41
C ALA A 596 -9.76 -14.73 -6.11
N ASN A 597 -9.84 -15.99 -6.53
CA ASN A 597 -11.02 -16.57 -7.18
C ASN A 597 -11.38 -17.93 -6.53
N PRO A 598 -12.51 -18.02 -5.80
CA PRO A 598 -12.94 -19.24 -5.13
C PRO A 598 -13.69 -20.22 -6.05
N ALA A 599 -13.96 -19.87 -7.32
CA ALA A 599 -14.94 -20.57 -8.15
C ALA A 599 -14.60 -22.03 -8.45
N LEU A 600 -13.31 -22.39 -8.49
CA LEU A 600 -12.87 -23.77 -8.69
C LEU A 600 -12.85 -24.59 -7.39
N ALA A 601 -13.03 -23.98 -6.22
CA ALA A 601 -12.86 -24.64 -4.93
C ALA A 601 -13.98 -25.65 -4.61
N GLY A 602 -15.18 -25.43 -5.15
CA GLY A 602 -16.38 -26.22 -4.79
C GLY A 602 -16.79 -26.06 -3.32
N ASN A 603 -16.50 -24.90 -2.71
CA ASN A 603 -16.76 -24.62 -1.30
C ASN A 603 -17.61 -23.35 -1.15
N LYS A 604 -18.82 -23.50 -0.61
CA LYS A 604 -19.79 -22.41 -0.46
C LYS A 604 -19.35 -21.31 0.52
N VAL A 605 -18.56 -21.66 1.53
CA VAL A 605 -18.02 -20.69 2.49
C VAL A 605 -17.00 -19.79 1.79
N PHE A 606 -16.16 -20.34 0.92
CA PHE A 606 -15.23 -19.54 0.13
C PHE A 606 -15.98 -18.63 -0.85
N THR A 607 -16.98 -19.17 -1.57
CA THR A 607 -17.84 -18.38 -2.46
C THR A 607 -18.53 -17.22 -1.74
N ALA A 608 -19.04 -17.44 -0.53
CA ALA A 608 -19.74 -16.41 0.24
C ALA A 608 -18.82 -15.29 0.74
N ASN A 609 -17.56 -15.58 1.07
CA ASN A 609 -16.65 -14.62 1.68
C ASN A 609 -15.72 -13.91 0.68
N PHE A 610 -15.43 -14.53 -0.47
CA PHE A 610 -14.57 -13.95 -1.52
C PHE A 610 -15.44 -13.34 -2.62
N THR A 611 -16.11 -12.23 -2.30
CA THR A 611 -16.95 -11.49 -3.26
C THR A 611 -16.16 -10.40 -3.98
N ASN A 612 -16.80 -9.74 -4.94
CA ASN A 612 -16.30 -8.51 -5.57
C ASN A 612 -16.31 -7.30 -4.61
N ALA A 613 -16.90 -7.41 -3.42
CA ALA A 613 -16.86 -6.35 -2.40
C ALA A 613 -15.86 -6.64 -1.27
N ALA A 614 -15.27 -7.83 -1.23
CA ALA A 614 -14.29 -8.19 -0.20
C ALA A 614 -12.91 -7.62 -0.56
N TYR A 615 -12.26 -6.92 0.37
CA TYR A 615 -10.98 -6.20 0.18
C TYR A 615 -9.85 -7.06 -0.43
N HIS A 616 -9.85 -8.37 -0.15
CA HIS A 616 -8.92 -9.35 -0.74
C HIS A 616 -9.65 -10.48 -1.50
N GLY A 617 -10.87 -10.21 -1.96
CA GLY A 617 -11.74 -11.14 -2.70
C GLY A 617 -11.50 -11.13 -4.21
N THR A 618 -12.59 -11.16 -4.99
CA THR A 618 -12.54 -11.10 -6.46
C THR A 618 -12.39 -9.66 -6.97
N VAL A 619 -11.47 -8.90 -6.36
CA VAL A 619 -11.15 -7.50 -6.65
C VAL A 619 -9.81 -7.39 -7.38
N VAL A 620 -9.50 -6.23 -7.94
CA VAL A 620 -8.26 -5.97 -8.67
C VAL A 620 -7.39 -4.98 -7.90
N TRP A 621 -6.11 -5.33 -7.74
CA TRP A 621 -5.11 -4.50 -7.08
C TRP A 621 -4.02 -4.09 -8.07
N SER A 622 -3.77 -2.79 -8.22
CA SER A 622 -2.80 -2.26 -9.19
C SER A 622 -1.40 -2.84 -9.02
N TRP A 623 -0.90 -2.89 -7.79
CA TRP A 623 0.45 -3.38 -7.53
C TRP A 623 0.58 -4.90 -7.77
N GLN A 624 -0.50 -5.69 -7.62
CA GLN A 624 -0.50 -7.10 -7.97
C GLN A 624 -0.42 -7.30 -9.50
N LEU A 625 -1.06 -6.42 -10.29
CA LEU A 625 -0.87 -6.40 -11.74
C LEU A 625 0.60 -6.11 -12.09
N ALA A 626 1.18 -5.09 -11.47
CA ALA A 626 2.58 -4.70 -11.68
C ALA A 626 3.56 -5.82 -11.27
N LEU A 627 3.34 -6.45 -10.12
CA LEU A 627 4.14 -7.56 -9.61
C LEU A 627 4.05 -8.78 -10.53
N MET A 628 2.84 -9.15 -10.97
CA MET A 628 2.64 -10.26 -11.90
C MET A 628 3.32 -9.99 -13.23
N ALA A 629 3.10 -8.81 -13.83
CA ALA A 629 3.72 -8.43 -15.09
C ALA A 629 5.25 -8.46 -15.02
N LYS A 630 5.84 -7.91 -13.94
CA LYS A 630 7.29 -7.98 -13.71
C LYS A 630 7.81 -9.38 -13.41
N GLY A 631 7.04 -10.19 -12.70
CA GLY A 631 7.37 -11.59 -12.46
C GLY A 631 7.46 -12.39 -13.76
N LEU A 632 6.43 -12.27 -14.62
CA LEU A 632 6.40 -12.92 -15.94
C LEU A 632 7.55 -12.43 -16.84
N GLU A 633 7.77 -11.11 -16.91
CA GLU A 633 8.88 -10.50 -17.66
C GLU A 633 10.23 -11.06 -17.20
N ARG A 634 10.45 -11.14 -15.88
CA ARG A 634 11.68 -11.66 -15.29
C ARG A 634 11.92 -13.12 -15.70
N GLN A 635 10.88 -13.95 -15.69
CA GLN A 635 11.03 -15.35 -16.08
C GLN A 635 11.28 -15.48 -17.59
N LEU A 636 10.55 -14.75 -18.43
CA LEU A 636 10.79 -14.74 -19.88
C LEU A 636 12.20 -14.28 -20.25
N ALA A 637 12.74 -13.26 -19.56
CA ALA A 637 14.10 -12.76 -19.78
C ALA A 637 15.20 -13.81 -19.54
N ARG A 638 14.92 -14.87 -18.76
CA ARG A 638 15.85 -16.00 -18.55
C ARG A 638 16.01 -16.88 -19.80
N CYS A 639 15.15 -16.72 -20.81
CA CYS A 639 15.29 -17.41 -22.10
C CYS A 639 16.18 -16.63 -23.10
N SER A 640 16.41 -15.34 -22.86
CA SER A 640 17.18 -14.45 -23.74
C SER A 640 18.70 -14.51 -23.52
N SER A 641 19.18 -15.18 -22.47
CA SER A 641 20.63 -15.45 -22.25
C SER A 641 21.23 -16.47 -23.25
N SER A 642 20.47 -16.85 -24.27
CA SER A 642 20.78 -17.87 -25.28
C SER A 642 21.86 -17.51 -26.32
N GLN A 643 22.76 -16.55 -26.02
CA GLN A 643 23.84 -16.22 -26.95
C GLN A 643 24.94 -17.30 -27.05
N SER A 644 24.93 -18.31 -26.18
CA SER A 644 25.74 -19.53 -26.35
C SER A 644 24.90 -20.79 -26.15
N LYS A 645 24.98 -21.74 -27.10
CA LYS A 645 24.30 -23.05 -27.05
C LYS A 645 24.78 -23.98 -25.92
N ASP A 646 25.79 -23.57 -25.17
CA ASP A 646 26.40 -24.32 -24.06
C ASP A 646 26.19 -23.65 -22.68
N ASP A 647 25.24 -22.71 -22.54
CA ASP A 647 24.94 -22.13 -21.22
C ASP A 647 23.97 -23.05 -20.46
N ASP A 648 24.53 -23.95 -19.64
CA ASP A 648 23.81 -24.86 -18.72
C ASP A 648 22.85 -24.15 -17.74
N ASN A 649 22.79 -22.80 -17.75
CA ASN A 649 21.93 -21.99 -16.90
C ASN A 649 20.58 -21.59 -17.52
N VAL A 650 20.30 -21.94 -18.79
CA VAL A 650 19.00 -21.63 -19.42
C VAL A 650 17.92 -22.59 -18.88
N PRO A 651 16.80 -22.09 -18.33
CA PRO A 651 15.74 -22.95 -17.80
C PRO A 651 15.09 -23.85 -18.86
N ALA A 652 14.76 -25.09 -18.49
CA ALA A 652 14.21 -26.08 -19.42
C ALA A 652 12.88 -25.62 -20.06
N PHE A 653 12.06 -24.85 -19.34
CA PHE A 653 10.79 -24.33 -19.88
C PHE A 653 10.99 -23.45 -21.12
N CYS A 654 12.16 -22.82 -21.30
CA CYS A 654 12.48 -22.01 -22.48
C CYS A 654 12.50 -22.85 -23.77
N SER A 655 12.83 -24.15 -23.66
CA SER A 655 12.78 -25.11 -24.78
C SER A 655 11.45 -25.86 -24.88
N ASN A 656 10.59 -25.76 -23.86
CA ASN A 656 9.24 -26.32 -23.90
C ASN A 656 8.31 -25.32 -24.61
N THR A 657 8.09 -25.53 -25.90
CA THR A 657 7.29 -24.63 -26.75
C THR A 657 5.90 -24.35 -26.19
N GLU A 658 5.23 -25.34 -25.61
CA GLU A 658 3.88 -25.18 -25.05
C GLU A 658 3.91 -24.22 -23.85
N VAL A 659 4.81 -24.46 -22.89
CA VAL A 659 4.89 -23.65 -21.66
C VAL A 659 5.44 -22.26 -21.95
N TYR A 660 6.46 -22.13 -22.80
CA TYR A 660 6.98 -20.84 -23.22
C TYR A 660 5.91 -20.01 -23.93
N THR A 661 5.14 -20.62 -24.83
CA THR A 661 4.05 -19.95 -25.55
C THR A 661 2.93 -19.54 -24.59
N ALA A 662 2.53 -20.43 -23.67
CA ALA A 662 1.54 -20.09 -22.64
C ALA A 662 2.00 -18.92 -21.77
N LEU A 663 3.25 -18.91 -21.33
CA LEU A 663 3.83 -17.84 -20.52
C LEU A 663 3.87 -16.51 -21.27
N LYS A 664 4.34 -16.51 -22.54
CA LYS A 664 4.37 -15.32 -23.38
C LYS A 664 2.95 -14.80 -23.66
N SER A 665 1.99 -15.70 -23.93
CA SER A 665 0.58 -15.34 -24.13
C SER A 665 -0.04 -14.75 -22.87
N ALA A 666 0.23 -15.32 -21.69
CA ALA A 666 -0.27 -14.79 -20.42
C ALA A 666 0.31 -13.40 -20.12
N TYR A 667 1.61 -13.19 -20.39
CA TYR A 667 2.26 -11.89 -20.27
C TYR A 667 1.60 -10.84 -21.16
N ASN A 668 1.36 -11.17 -22.44
CA ASN A 668 0.73 -10.25 -23.38
C ASN A 668 -0.73 -9.99 -23.03
N HIS A 669 -1.49 -11.03 -22.70
CA HIS A 669 -2.88 -10.90 -22.29
C HIS A 669 -3.03 -10.00 -21.06
N LEU A 670 -2.16 -10.17 -20.06
CA LEU A 670 -2.13 -9.30 -18.89
C LEU A 670 -1.81 -7.86 -19.26
N TRP A 671 -0.83 -7.63 -20.14
CA TRP A 671 -0.48 -6.28 -20.59
C TRP A 671 -1.57 -5.62 -21.42
N ASP A 672 -2.25 -6.37 -22.28
CA ASP A 672 -3.39 -5.85 -23.04
C ASP A 672 -4.47 -5.34 -22.09
N ILE A 673 -4.81 -6.13 -21.04
CA ILE A 673 -5.75 -5.71 -20.00
C ILE A 673 -5.23 -4.48 -19.22
N ILE A 674 -3.95 -4.45 -18.84
CA ILE A 674 -3.35 -3.31 -18.11
C ILE A 674 -3.41 -2.03 -18.95
N GLU A 675 -3.06 -2.11 -20.24
CA GLU A 675 -3.02 -0.96 -21.15
C GLU A 675 -4.44 -0.44 -21.45
N GLU A 676 -5.40 -1.34 -21.64
CA GLU A 676 -6.84 -1.02 -21.78
C GLU A 676 -7.41 -0.31 -20.53
N ASN A 677 -6.82 -0.53 -19.35
CA ASN A 677 -7.27 0.04 -18.07
C ASN A 677 -6.29 1.07 -17.51
N SER A 678 -5.44 1.68 -18.35
CA SER A 678 -4.36 2.60 -17.93
C SER A 678 -4.83 3.75 -17.02
N GLU A 679 -6.03 4.27 -17.21
CA GLU A 679 -6.64 5.34 -16.41
C GLU A 679 -6.90 4.94 -14.95
N ARG A 680 -6.99 3.63 -14.65
CA ARG A 680 -7.33 3.07 -13.33
C ARG A 680 -6.12 2.54 -12.56
N LEU A 681 -4.98 2.35 -13.23
CA LEU A 681 -3.80 1.69 -12.66
C LEU A 681 -3.24 2.38 -11.42
N GLN A 682 -3.57 3.65 -11.26
CA GLN A 682 -3.06 4.47 -10.18
C GLN A 682 -4.01 4.46 -8.95
N SER A 683 -5.18 3.83 -9.03
CA SER A 683 -6.03 3.57 -7.86
C SER A 683 -5.45 2.43 -7.01
N GLU A 684 -5.72 2.46 -5.70
CA GLU A 684 -5.33 1.39 -4.76
C GLU A 684 -5.86 0.03 -5.20
N VAL A 685 -7.18 -0.07 -5.18
CA VAL A 685 -7.96 -1.27 -5.42
C VAL A 685 -9.24 -0.83 -6.11
N TRP A 686 -9.69 -1.61 -7.08
CA TRP A 686 -11.00 -1.42 -7.68
C TRP A 686 -11.70 -2.75 -7.85
N SER A 687 -12.98 -2.63 -8.12
CA SER A 687 -13.84 -3.76 -8.35
C SER A 687 -14.69 -3.51 -9.59
N TRP A 688 -15.73 -4.31 -9.72
CA TRP A 688 -16.57 -4.36 -10.88
C TRP A 688 -17.97 -4.81 -10.50
N SER A 689 -18.95 -4.33 -11.24
CA SER A 689 -20.28 -4.92 -11.31
C SER A 689 -20.42 -5.69 -12.61
N TYR A 690 -21.30 -6.68 -12.64
CA TYR A 690 -21.56 -7.47 -13.83
C TYR A 690 -23.07 -7.58 -14.06
N ASN A 691 -23.46 -7.51 -15.33
CA ASN A 691 -24.80 -7.88 -15.77
C ASN A 691 -24.71 -8.60 -17.11
N SER A 692 -25.42 -9.70 -17.27
CA SER A 692 -25.48 -10.48 -18.52
C SER A 692 -25.79 -9.67 -19.79
N LYS A 693 -26.47 -8.50 -19.70
CA LYS A 693 -26.74 -7.61 -20.84
C LYS A 693 -25.66 -6.57 -21.10
N SER A 694 -25.02 -6.03 -20.07
CA SER A 694 -24.05 -4.92 -20.21
C SER A 694 -22.59 -5.32 -19.96
N GLY A 695 -22.35 -6.57 -19.57
CA GLY A 695 -21.03 -7.08 -19.21
C GLY A 695 -20.48 -6.45 -17.92
N TYR A 696 -19.16 -6.47 -17.81
CA TYR A 696 -18.41 -5.87 -16.71
C TYR A 696 -18.48 -4.34 -16.76
N LYS A 697 -18.63 -3.71 -15.60
CA LYS A 697 -18.49 -2.27 -15.41
C LYS A 697 -17.58 -2.01 -14.23
N PHE A 698 -16.65 -1.08 -14.38
CA PHE A 698 -15.79 -0.60 -13.30
C PHE A 698 -16.61 -0.08 -12.12
N ALA A 699 -16.14 -0.33 -10.91
CA ALA A 699 -16.67 0.26 -9.68
C ALA A 699 -15.52 0.52 -8.68
N PRO A 700 -15.41 1.73 -8.09
CA PRO A 700 -14.58 1.92 -6.91
C PRO A 700 -15.07 0.99 -5.79
N LEU A 701 -14.16 0.41 -5.00
CA LEU A 701 -14.55 -0.59 -4.01
C LEU A 701 -15.56 -0.04 -2.98
N GLY A 702 -15.35 1.21 -2.56
CA GLY A 702 -16.18 1.87 -1.54
C GLY A 702 -17.61 2.19 -1.98
N THR A 703 -17.96 2.02 -3.26
CA THR A 703 -19.35 2.21 -3.73
C THR A 703 -20.15 0.91 -3.71
N LEU A 704 -19.48 -0.25 -3.54
CA LEU A 704 -20.15 -1.53 -3.41
C LEU A 704 -20.73 -1.72 -2.01
N PRO A 705 -21.80 -2.52 -1.85
CA PRO A 705 -22.31 -2.90 -0.55
C PRO A 705 -21.21 -3.55 0.31
N PRO A 706 -21.29 -3.46 1.65
CA PRO A 706 -20.37 -4.15 2.54
C PRO A 706 -20.27 -5.65 2.21
N PRO A 707 -19.08 -6.25 2.26
CA PRO A 707 -18.97 -7.68 2.11
C PRO A 707 -19.66 -8.41 3.28
N PRO A 708 -20.07 -9.68 3.10
CA PRO A 708 -20.76 -10.42 4.15
C PRO A 708 -20.01 -10.42 5.48
N GLY A 709 -20.74 -10.14 6.57
CA GLY A 709 -20.20 -10.10 7.93
C GLY A 709 -19.59 -8.76 8.37
N LEU A 710 -19.51 -7.76 7.47
CA LEU A 710 -19.07 -6.41 7.82
C LEU A 710 -20.26 -5.42 7.79
N SER A 711 -20.21 -4.41 8.66
CA SER A 711 -21.22 -3.34 8.75
C SER A 711 -21.09 -2.27 7.67
N SER A 712 -19.93 -2.22 7.00
CA SER A 712 -19.47 -1.10 6.18
C SER A 712 -18.49 -1.59 5.11
N GLY A 713 -18.49 -0.90 3.96
CA GLY A 713 -17.54 -1.15 2.88
C GLY A 713 -16.20 -0.43 3.13
N THR A 714 -15.19 -0.80 2.36
CA THR A 714 -13.86 -0.17 2.42
C THR A 714 -13.72 0.85 1.29
N GLU A 715 -13.46 2.11 1.63
CA GLU A 715 -13.18 3.16 0.64
C GLU A 715 -11.79 2.99 0.04
N SER A 716 -11.65 2.86 -1.28
CA SER A 716 -10.35 2.86 -1.93
C SER A 716 -9.72 4.26 -1.93
N ASN A 717 -8.42 4.37 -1.69
CA ASN A 717 -7.72 5.64 -1.92
C ASN A 717 -7.56 5.90 -3.42
N VAL A 718 -7.73 7.17 -3.81
CA VAL A 718 -7.45 7.64 -5.18
C VAL A 718 -6.00 7.37 -5.61
N ARG A 719 -5.08 7.34 -4.63
CA ARG A 719 -3.67 6.98 -4.77
C ARG A 719 -3.18 6.30 -3.48
N GLN A 720 -2.43 5.20 -3.64
CA GLN A 720 -1.54 4.66 -2.61
C GLN A 720 -0.13 4.57 -3.18
N LEU A 721 0.89 4.44 -2.33
CA LEU A 721 2.27 4.42 -2.79
C LEU A 721 2.52 3.28 -3.80
N TRP A 722 2.03 2.08 -3.52
CA TRP A 722 2.20 0.94 -4.42
C TRP A 722 1.37 1.00 -5.71
N SER A 723 0.36 1.87 -5.80
CA SER A 723 -0.38 2.07 -7.06
C SER A 723 0.43 2.90 -8.06
N LEU A 724 1.45 3.62 -7.59
CA LEU A 724 2.37 4.39 -8.43
C LEU A 724 3.45 3.54 -9.11
N THR A 725 3.47 2.22 -8.86
CA THR A 725 4.51 1.30 -9.38
C THR A 725 4.61 1.28 -10.91
N PHE A 726 3.54 1.64 -11.63
CA PHE A 726 3.54 1.81 -13.08
C PHE A 726 4.34 3.02 -13.59
N LEU A 727 4.87 3.89 -12.71
CA LEU A 727 5.94 4.83 -13.07
C LEU A 727 7.20 4.08 -13.56
N ALA A 728 7.48 2.91 -12.97
CA ALA A 728 8.64 2.07 -13.29
C ALA A 728 8.29 0.84 -14.13
N VAL A 729 7.14 0.23 -13.88
CA VAL A 729 6.72 -1.00 -14.56
C VAL A 729 6.04 -0.65 -15.88
N LYS A 730 6.68 -1.00 -17.00
CA LYS A 730 6.18 -0.82 -18.36
C LYS A 730 6.31 -2.13 -19.15
N ARG A 731 5.49 -2.32 -20.19
CA ARG A 731 5.57 -3.48 -21.09
C ARG A 731 6.94 -3.54 -21.75
N ASN A 732 7.69 -4.61 -21.50
CA ASN A 732 8.85 -4.94 -22.31
C ASN A 732 8.38 -5.40 -23.70
N LYS A 733 8.74 -4.62 -24.74
CA LYS A 733 8.38 -4.85 -26.13
C LYS A 733 9.07 -6.07 -26.76
N GLU A 734 10.15 -6.57 -26.17
CA GLU A 734 10.82 -7.79 -26.64
C GLU A 734 9.92 -9.03 -26.50
N PHE A 735 8.99 -9.00 -25.55
CA PHE A 735 8.02 -10.08 -25.31
C PHE A 735 6.62 -9.75 -25.84
N ALA A 736 6.44 -8.59 -26.50
CA ALA A 736 5.19 -8.26 -27.15
C ALA A 736 4.83 -9.24 -28.28
#